data_AF-A0A813LP64-F1
#
_entry.id   AF-A0A813LP64-F1
#
_cell.length_a   1.000
_cell.length_b   1.000
_cell.length_c   1.000
_cell.angle_alpha   90.00
_cell.angle_beta   90.00
_cell.angle_gamma   90.00
#
_symmetry.space_group_name_H-M   'P 1'
#
loop_
_entity.id
_entity.type
_entity.pdbx_description
1 polymer ?
#
loop_
_entity_poly.entity_id
_entity_poly.type
_entity_poly.pdbx_seq_one_letter_code
_entity_poly.pdbx_strand_id
1 'polypeptide(L)'
;MTARQLLEALSSGSSGPPSVDLDLDDLRNDFDPAAEAGDLQDSGLSPDKTEVSILHDVRPGKAPQPVVEALSSMSSELLGVSVWDVVSKKNRLKVTGCLRWTGSSYEALGLVLYRVQHQILQLVYLGVAHGERRHQVGRSLVKALREAARRDPLCLSILALLPAEQQTEEAIAFSKATAFRRGDVKGVEQGQVCLKIDVRKPGKRQQKQMDRSGSSAGGSSILLLWEEVLQDVKASLSLSMILASLADVGSSPWQFLLKIASAQFPDMAGGYPASNGTLPGKDSKLSGLFRLLSRSLNPSCPAEGESAGGFSSSADVPSTNSGIAADSLVDGLSVVIGTSQMVAQDSTLVRRIAKFSDKYEGEVRSRLSYGDAGHEKANRVMHVAFFNGVAVGWCSSTPGWGCGRGGHWGALAVDPSAQGKGVGSALVKAAEQRLLDAGCNSVQIEYRFVVGDPAKERLYAWYEGKLDFDGGPRRSGFRCCHKALSTESFRAQHMKNHTSQGQLHAEPQASGLQHEAKRARASSQSSSSSESSEPAAGSMDPAKTAADLSRQLGPGLKICILGSTSFSGADSEDLVKQVARQLQAALGQRAVFITGGMPGVQETFVKHCGDGRVFNVLPEGEKCNFGVGTVLHAGADMAQRRAVFAHLGDVYVTVEGGPGVAEE
;
A
#
# COMPACT_ATOMS: atom_id res chain seq x y z
N MET A 1 -1.93 6.71 23.60
CA MET A 1 -3.00 7.21 24.50
C MET A 1 -3.81 6.00 24.93
N THR A 2 -4.04 5.78 26.23
CA THR A 2 -4.82 4.62 26.73
C THR A 2 -6.32 4.96 26.70
N ALA A 3 -7.26 4.03 26.41
CA ALA A 3 -8.68 4.41 26.39
C ALA A 3 -9.21 4.86 27.78
N ARG A 4 -8.49 4.57 28.86
CA ARG A 4 -8.64 5.22 30.17
C ARG A 4 -8.73 6.76 30.09
N GLN A 5 -7.91 7.42 29.26
CA GLN A 5 -7.93 8.88 29.11
C GLN A 5 -9.15 9.38 28.31
N LEU A 6 -9.70 8.55 27.42
CA LEU A 6 -10.96 8.78 26.68
C LEU A 6 -12.20 8.61 27.59
N LEU A 7 -12.04 8.04 28.78
CA LEU A 7 -13.14 7.60 29.64
C LEU A 7 -13.24 8.29 30.97
N GLU A 8 -12.11 8.66 31.55
CA GLU A 8 -12.09 9.77 32.49
C GLU A 8 -12.78 10.98 31.85
N ALA A 9 -12.67 11.12 30.50
CA ALA A 9 -13.38 12.10 29.67
C ALA A 9 -14.90 12.05 29.66
N LEU A 10 -15.48 10.97 30.19
CA LEU A 10 -16.89 10.65 30.02
C LEU A 10 -17.55 10.10 31.31
N SER A 11 -16.78 9.79 32.36
CA SER A 11 -17.23 9.03 33.54
C SER A 11 -16.88 9.73 34.86
N SER A 12 -17.87 9.88 35.75
CA SER A 12 -18.11 11.13 36.48
C SER A 12 -19.35 11.25 37.37
N GLY A 13 -20.00 10.16 37.80
CA GLY A 13 -20.88 10.09 38.97
C GLY A 13 -22.29 10.72 38.89
N SER A 14 -23.32 9.86 38.83
CA SER A 14 -24.69 10.19 39.28
C SER A 14 -24.82 9.79 40.76
N SER A 15 -24.84 10.79 41.64
CA SER A 15 -25.54 10.75 42.92
C SER A 15 -26.04 12.18 43.20
N GLY A 16 -27.18 12.52 42.61
CA GLY A 16 -27.88 13.81 42.74
C GLY A 16 -29.37 13.65 42.33
N PRO A 17 -30.27 14.54 42.79
CA PRO A 17 -31.67 14.27 43.16
C PRO A 17 -32.61 13.88 42.01
N PRO A 18 -33.83 13.37 42.29
CA PRO A 18 -34.67 12.70 41.29
C PRO A 18 -35.03 13.61 40.11
N SER A 19 -35.03 12.99 38.94
CA SER A 19 -35.27 13.57 37.62
C SER A 19 -36.64 14.25 37.54
N VAL A 20 -36.65 15.46 36.99
CA VAL A 20 -37.81 16.01 36.30
C VAL A 20 -37.81 15.40 34.91
N ASP A 21 -38.81 14.58 34.60
CA ASP A 21 -39.03 14.06 33.25
C ASP A 21 -39.34 15.23 32.32
N LEU A 22 -38.42 15.51 31.40
CA LEU A 22 -38.67 16.40 30.26
C LEU A 22 -39.05 15.52 29.07
N ASP A 23 -40.33 15.59 28.69
CA ASP A 23 -40.88 14.95 27.50
C ASP A 23 -40.16 15.43 26.25
N LEU A 24 -39.62 14.48 25.49
CA LEU A 24 -38.72 14.69 24.34
C LEU A 24 -39.44 14.72 22.99
N ASP A 25 -40.77 14.80 22.96
CA ASP A 25 -41.57 14.73 21.73
C ASP A 25 -42.02 16.11 21.15
N ASP A 26 -41.75 17.23 21.82
CA ASP A 26 -42.33 18.54 21.46
C ASP A 26 -41.44 19.50 20.65
N LEU A 27 -40.34 19.03 20.06
CA LEU A 27 -39.53 19.84 19.12
C LEU A 27 -39.60 19.27 17.70
N ARG A 28 -40.77 19.39 17.08
CA ARG A 28 -40.97 19.26 15.62
C ARG A 28 -41.38 20.61 15.02
N ASN A 29 -40.69 20.92 13.91
CA ASN A 29 -40.94 21.98 12.91
C ASN A 29 -40.51 23.40 13.26
N ASP A 30 -39.38 23.83 12.68
CA ASP A 30 -39.33 24.76 11.55
C ASP A 30 -37.87 25.11 11.25
N PHE A 31 -37.28 24.48 10.22
CA PHE A 31 -35.97 24.89 9.72
C PHE A 31 -35.95 24.73 8.20
N ASP A 32 -35.97 25.88 7.52
CA ASP A 32 -35.93 26.02 6.07
C ASP A 32 -34.48 25.85 5.56
N PRO A 33 -34.15 24.85 4.73
CA PRO A 33 -32.76 24.51 4.40
C PRO A 33 -32.22 25.27 3.18
N ALA A 34 -32.56 26.55 3.03
CA ALA A 34 -32.10 27.40 1.94
C ALA A 34 -31.44 28.69 2.46
N ALA A 35 -30.25 28.58 3.05
CA ALA A 35 -29.34 29.72 3.24
C ALA A 35 -27.88 29.24 3.11
N GLU A 36 -27.26 29.58 1.99
CA GLU A 36 -25.84 29.38 1.71
C GLU A 36 -24.96 30.33 2.53
N ALA A 37 -23.64 30.04 2.52
CA ALA A 37 -22.57 30.70 3.28
C ALA A 37 -22.66 32.23 3.30
N GLY A 38 -23.20 32.77 4.40
CA GLY A 38 -23.11 34.18 4.78
C GLY A 38 -21.89 34.44 5.66
N ASP A 39 -21.28 35.60 5.45
CA ASP A 39 -20.16 36.15 6.22
C ASP A 39 -20.44 36.14 7.72
N LEU A 40 -19.49 35.60 8.51
CA LEU A 40 -19.61 35.39 9.96
C LEU A 40 -19.38 36.66 10.80
N GLN A 41 -19.50 37.86 10.23
CA GLN A 41 -19.07 39.09 10.91
C GLN A 41 -20.13 39.84 11.72
N ASP A 42 -21.42 39.47 11.71
CA ASP A 42 -22.42 40.29 12.43
C ASP A 42 -23.63 39.52 12.96
N SER A 43 -23.40 38.43 13.71
CA SER A 43 -24.45 37.83 14.54
C SER A 43 -24.38 38.45 15.95
N GLY A 44 -25.21 39.47 16.20
CA GLY A 44 -25.33 40.18 17.47
C GLY A 44 -25.66 39.25 18.65
N LEU A 45 -24.62 38.73 19.31
CA LEU A 45 -24.73 37.95 20.54
C LEU A 45 -24.72 38.89 21.75
N SER A 46 -25.77 38.82 22.56
CA SER A 46 -25.89 39.53 23.84
C SER A 46 -24.82 39.02 24.83
N PRO A 47 -24.03 39.90 25.49
CA PRO A 47 -22.80 39.51 26.19
C PRO A 47 -22.96 38.79 27.54
N ASP A 48 -24.17 38.47 28.01
CA ASP A 48 -24.40 38.02 29.40
C ASP A 48 -24.58 36.51 29.59
N LYS A 49 -24.37 35.68 28.57
CA LYS A 49 -24.41 34.22 28.73
C LYS A 49 -23.11 33.57 28.27
N THR A 50 -22.50 32.79 29.15
CA THR A 50 -21.37 31.89 28.87
C THR A 50 -21.83 30.80 27.91
N GLU A 51 -21.93 31.14 26.63
CA GLU A 51 -22.51 30.27 25.62
C GLU A 51 -21.48 29.23 25.15
N VAL A 52 -21.89 27.97 25.19
CA VAL A 52 -21.13 26.86 24.61
C VAL A 52 -21.61 26.66 23.18
N SER A 53 -20.69 26.73 22.23
CA SER A 53 -20.95 26.59 20.80
C SER A 53 -20.22 25.38 20.21
N ILE A 54 -20.74 24.82 19.12
CA ILE A 54 -20.09 23.76 18.35
C ILE A 54 -19.83 24.26 16.95
N LEU A 55 -18.55 24.25 16.56
CA LEU A 55 -18.12 24.67 15.23
C LEU A 55 -17.67 23.46 14.41
N HIS A 56 -18.19 23.35 13.20
CA HIS A 56 -17.87 22.26 12.27
C HIS A 56 -16.83 22.66 11.23
N ASP A 57 -16.01 21.69 10.83
CA ASP A 57 -15.00 21.84 9.76
C ASP A 57 -14.11 23.08 9.99
N VAL A 58 -13.66 23.25 11.24
CA VAL A 58 -12.79 24.34 11.65
C VAL A 58 -11.44 24.19 10.96
N ARG A 59 -10.95 25.26 10.32
CA ARG A 59 -9.66 25.28 9.62
C ARG A 59 -8.93 26.61 9.82
N PRO A 60 -7.59 26.60 9.90
CA PRO A 60 -6.79 27.81 9.82
C PRO A 60 -7.15 28.62 8.57
N GLY A 61 -7.31 29.94 8.73
CA GLY A 61 -7.70 30.87 7.66
C GLY A 61 -9.20 30.90 7.31
N LYS A 62 -10.02 30.00 7.85
CA LYS A 62 -11.50 30.04 7.69
C LYS A 62 -12.25 30.33 8.97
N ALA A 63 -11.71 29.91 10.11
CA ALA A 63 -12.28 30.20 11.41
C ALA A 63 -11.56 31.41 12.05
N PRO A 64 -12.21 32.12 12.99
CA PRO A 64 -11.56 33.17 13.77
C PRO A 64 -10.27 32.65 14.41
N GLN A 65 -9.20 33.44 14.34
CA GLN A 65 -7.88 33.06 14.86
C GLN A 65 -7.92 32.60 16.33
N PRO A 66 -8.68 33.25 17.24
CA PRO A 66 -8.79 32.78 18.64
C PRO A 66 -9.38 31.37 18.79
N VAL A 67 -10.28 30.95 17.89
CA VAL A 67 -10.84 29.58 17.88
C VAL A 67 -9.77 28.56 17.46
N VAL A 68 -8.99 28.91 16.43
CA VAL A 68 -7.91 28.05 15.92
C VAL A 68 -6.84 27.85 16.99
N GLU A 69 -6.49 28.91 17.72
CA GLU A 69 -5.55 28.89 18.83
C GLU A 69 -6.06 28.08 20.02
N ALA A 70 -7.32 28.26 20.42
CA ALA A 70 -7.94 27.50 21.50
C ALA A 70 -7.90 25.98 21.23
N LEU A 71 -8.25 25.57 20.00
CA LEU A 71 -8.19 24.16 19.59
C LEU A 71 -6.74 23.65 19.47
N SER A 72 -5.82 24.48 19.00
CA SER A 72 -4.38 24.15 18.95
C SER A 72 -3.81 23.90 20.34
N SER A 73 -4.15 24.78 21.30
CA SER A 73 -3.70 24.68 22.69
C SER A 73 -4.23 23.39 23.35
N MET A 74 -5.55 23.17 23.30
CA MET A 74 -6.16 21.97 23.88
C MET A 74 -5.67 20.67 23.22
N SER A 75 -5.50 20.66 21.89
CA SER A 75 -4.95 19.48 21.21
C SER A 75 -3.51 19.21 21.59
N SER A 76 -2.69 20.24 21.74
CA SER A 76 -1.31 20.10 22.21
C SER A 76 -1.25 19.51 23.62
N GLU A 77 -2.15 19.92 24.52
CA GLU A 77 -2.28 19.34 25.86
C GLU A 77 -2.71 17.86 25.81
N LEU A 78 -3.74 17.55 25.01
CA LEU A 78 -4.32 16.20 24.95
C LEU A 78 -3.47 15.19 24.16
N LEU A 79 -2.82 15.65 23.09
CA LEU A 79 -2.14 14.80 22.09
C LEU A 79 -0.61 14.92 22.13
N GLY A 80 -0.08 15.96 22.78
CA GLY A 80 1.33 16.34 22.69
C GLY A 80 1.71 16.98 21.35
N VAL A 81 0.76 17.22 20.45
CA VAL A 81 0.95 17.84 19.14
C VAL A 81 -0.27 18.70 18.80
N SER A 82 -0.10 19.75 17.99
CA SER A 82 -1.24 20.52 17.53
C SER A 82 -2.10 19.70 16.57
N VAL A 83 -3.42 19.83 16.69
CA VAL A 83 -4.37 19.26 15.73
C VAL A 83 -4.11 19.72 14.31
N TRP A 84 -3.50 20.90 14.13
CA TRP A 84 -3.19 21.46 12.81
C TRP A 84 -1.94 20.84 12.18
N ASP A 85 -1.05 20.23 12.96
CA ASP A 85 0.05 19.40 12.45
C ASP A 85 -0.47 18.05 11.93
N VAL A 86 -1.57 17.58 12.52
CA VAL A 86 -2.25 16.34 12.16
C VAL A 86 -3.12 16.50 10.92
N VAL A 87 -3.87 17.61 10.83
CA VAL A 87 -4.81 17.85 9.74
C VAL A 87 -4.04 18.32 8.50
N SER A 88 -4.04 17.51 7.45
CA SER A 88 -3.40 17.86 6.18
C SER A 88 -4.37 17.73 5.01
N LYS A 89 -4.08 18.43 3.91
CA LYS A 89 -4.83 18.24 2.65
C LYS A 89 -4.78 16.79 2.17
N LYS A 90 -3.72 16.05 2.49
CA LYS A 90 -3.49 14.66 2.06
C LYS A 90 -4.43 13.68 2.77
N ASN A 91 -4.61 13.81 4.08
CA ASN A 91 -5.43 12.87 4.86
C ASN A 91 -6.93 13.24 4.93
N ARG A 92 -7.30 14.44 4.46
CA ARG A 92 -8.69 14.93 4.39
C ARG A 92 -9.41 14.92 5.74
N LEU A 93 -8.66 15.05 6.84
CA LEU A 93 -9.24 15.17 8.17
C LEU A 93 -9.98 16.50 8.32
N LYS A 94 -11.04 16.46 9.12
CA LYS A 94 -11.86 17.60 9.51
C LYS A 94 -11.88 17.70 11.03
N VAL A 95 -12.00 18.92 11.54
CA VAL A 95 -12.07 19.21 12.97
C VAL A 95 -13.46 19.76 13.29
N THR A 96 -14.11 19.18 14.31
CA THR A 96 -15.27 19.79 14.97
C THR A 96 -14.89 20.13 16.40
N GLY A 97 -15.04 21.39 16.80
CA GLY A 97 -14.68 21.87 18.14
C GLY A 97 -15.92 22.27 18.95
N CYS A 98 -15.89 22.00 20.25
CA CYS A 98 -16.84 22.54 21.23
C CYS A 98 -16.12 23.62 22.04
N LEU A 99 -16.63 24.84 22.01
CA LEU A 99 -15.95 26.04 22.49
C LEU A 99 -16.87 26.83 23.43
N ARG A 100 -16.28 27.49 24.42
CA ARG A 100 -16.95 28.42 25.33
C ARG A 100 -16.35 29.81 25.14
N TRP A 101 -17.19 30.82 24.96
CA TRP A 101 -16.72 32.21 24.96
C TRP A 101 -16.58 32.71 26.40
N THR A 102 -15.43 33.29 26.74
CA THR A 102 -15.13 33.81 28.09
C THR A 102 -15.30 35.33 28.22
N GLY A 103 -15.83 36.00 27.19
CA GLY A 103 -15.91 37.46 27.11
C GLY A 103 -14.73 38.11 26.38
N SER A 104 -13.55 37.47 26.41
CA SER A 104 -12.32 37.97 25.77
C SER A 104 -11.61 36.94 24.90
N SER A 105 -11.91 35.65 25.08
CA SER A 105 -11.24 34.56 24.38
C SER A 105 -12.17 33.35 24.23
N TYR A 106 -11.75 32.40 23.39
CA TYR A 106 -12.40 31.09 23.33
C TYR A 106 -11.64 30.08 24.16
N GLU A 107 -12.37 29.33 24.98
CA GLU A 107 -11.89 28.14 25.66
C GLU A 107 -12.38 26.91 24.89
N ALA A 108 -11.46 26.03 24.47
CA ALA A 108 -11.85 24.77 23.84
C ALA A 108 -12.19 23.73 24.91
N LEU A 109 -13.43 23.24 24.90
CA LEU A 109 -13.93 22.23 25.85
C LEU A 109 -13.74 20.81 25.32
N GLY A 110 -13.70 20.64 24.00
CA GLY A 110 -13.45 19.36 23.35
C GLY A 110 -13.37 19.46 21.83
N LEU A 111 -12.83 18.43 21.18
CA LEU A 111 -12.69 18.35 19.73
C LEU A 111 -12.91 16.92 19.21
N VAL A 112 -13.26 16.85 17.94
CA VAL A 112 -13.39 15.61 17.17
C VAL A 112 -12.58 15.73 15.88
N LEU A 113 -11.74 14.73 15.61
CA LEU A 113 -11.13 14.51 14.30
C LEU A 113 -11.87 13.40 13.57
N TYR A 114 -12.28 13.70 12.34
CA TYR A 114 -12.97 12.72 11.51
C TYR A 114 -12.63 12.93 10.04
N ARG A 115 -12.87 11.91 9.23
CA ARG A 115 -12.85 12.03 7.76
C ARG A 115 -14.08 11.40 7.15
N VAL A 116 -14.45 11.85 5.97
CA VAL A 116 -15.51 11.23 5.17
C VAL A 116 -14.87 10.58 3.94
N GLN A 117 -15.00 9.27 3.81
CA GLN A 117 -14.45 8.51 2.70
C GLN A 117 -15.39 7.37 2.31
N HIS A 118 -15.64 7.21 1.00
CA HIS A 118 -16.43 6.10 0.43
C HIS A 118 -17.66 5.73 1.26
N GLN A 119 -18.44 6.75 1.66
CA GLN A 119 -19.69 6.63 2.43
C GLN A 119 -19.56 6.35 3.92
N ILE A 120 -18.35 6.40 4.47
CA ILE A 120 -18.10 6.22 5.88
C ILE A 120 -17.55 7.53 6.44
N LEU A 121 -18.18 8.01 7.50
CA LEU A 121 -17.56 8.99 8.38
C LEU A 121 -16.74 8.22 9.41
N GLN A 122 -15.42 8.27 9.29
CA GLN A 122 -14.53 7.63 10.24
C GLN A 122 -14.19 8.64 11.35
N LEU A 123 -14.59 8.34 12.58
CA LEU A 123 -14.12 9.00 13.79
C LEU A 123 -12.69 8.52 14.05
N VAL A 124 -11.74 9.44 13.94
CA VAL A 124 -10.31 9.16 14.14
C VAL A 124 -9.90 9.49 15.57
N TYR A 125 -10.43 10.58 16.13
CA TYR A 125 -10.13 10.99 17.51
C TYR A 125 -11.29 11.79 18.13
N LEU A 126 -11.50 11.64 19.44
CA LEU A 126 -12.41 12.43 20.27
C LEU A 126 -11.68 12.82 21.55
N GLY A 127 -11.49 14.12 21.79
CA GLY A 127 -10.85 14.66 22.99
C GLY A 127 -11.79 15.60 23.73
N VAL A 128 -11.80 15.53 25.06
CA VAL A 128 -12.55 16.46 25.94
C VAL A 128 -11.61 16.92 27.06
N ALA A 129 -11.58 18.23 27.29
CA ALA A 129 -10.78 18.89 28.33
C ALA A 129 -11.12 18.31 29.70
N HIS A 130 -10.13 18.21 30.61
CA HIS A 130 -10.27 17.42 31.83
C HIS A 130 -11.42 17.86 32.77
N GLY A 131 -11.68 19.17 32.87
CA GLY A 131 -12.79 19.71 33.65
C GLY A 131 -14.17 19.48 33.04
N GLU A 132 -14.24 19.25 31.72
CA GLU A 132 -15.49 19.26 30.94
C GLU A 132 -16.08 17.87 30.70
N ARG A 133 -15.36 16.87 31.20
CA ARG A 133 -15.64 15.45 31.05
C ARG A 133 -17.00 15.03 31.64
N ARG A 134 -17.42 15.73 32.69
CA ARG A 134 -18.69 15.53 33.39
C ARG A 134 -19.83 16.39 32.84
N HIS A 135 -19.53 17.36 31.98
CA HIS A 135 -20.48 18.38 31.50
C HIS A 135 -21.13 18.02 30.16
N GLN A 136 -21.20 16.73 29.84
CA GLN A 136 -21.82 16.21 28.60
C GLN A 136 -21.19 16.72 27.28
N VAL A 137 -20.03 17.38 27.31
CA VAL A 137 -19.36 17.92 26.11
C VAL A 137 -19.10 16.82 25.07
N GLY A 138 -18.67 15.63 25.51
CA GLY A 138 -18.51 14.47 24.63
C GLY A 138 -19.80 14.04 23.92
N ARG A 139 -20.96 14.10 24.61
CA ARG A 139 -22.27 13.80 24.00
C ARG A 139 -22.63 14.81 22.94
N SER A 140 -22.44 16.09 23.24
CA SER A 140 -22.72 17.19 22.33
C SER A 140 -21.88 17.10 21.06
N LEU A 141 -20.59 16.76 21.18
CA LEU A 141 -19.70 16.52 20.04
C LEU A 141 -20.14 15.34 19.17
N VAL A 142 -20.53 14.22 19.78
CA VAL A 142 -21.02 13.05 19.01
C VAL A 142 -22.37 13.35 18.35
N LYS A 143 -23.26 14.09 19.01
CA LYS A 143 -24.52 14.56 18.41
C LYS A 143 -24.25 15.42 17.17
N ALA A 144 -23.34 16.38 17.30
CA ALA A 144 -22.91 17.23 16.19
C ALA A 144 -22.30 16.41 15.04
N LEU A 145 -21.50 15.39 15.36
CA LEU A 145 -20.94 14.48 14.34
C LEU A 145 -22.04 13.70 13.58
N ARG A 146 -23.06 13.24 14.30
CA ARG A 146 -24.23 12.58 13.67
C ARG A 146 -24.98 13.53 12.75
N GLU A 147 -25.13 14.79 13.14
CA GLU A 147 -25.75 15.81 12.29
C GLU A 147 -24.90 16.09 11.03
N ALA A 148 -23.58 16.22 11.18
CA ALA A 148 -22.67 16.36 10.04
C ALA A 148 -22.77 15.15 9.09
N ALA A 149 -22.83 13.93 9.63
CA ALA A 149 -23.01 12.71 8.85
C ALA A 149 -24.35 12.66 8.10
N ARG A 150 -25.43 13.20 8.69
CA ARG A 150 -26.76 13.27 8.04
C ARG A 150 -26.78 14.27 6.88
N ARG A 151 -26.10 15.41 7.04
CA ARG A 151 -26.01 16.46 6.00
C ARG A 151 -25.24 16.00 4.77
N ASP A 152 -24.23 15.17 4.93
CA ASP A 152 -23.51 14.58 3.79
C ASP A 152 -24.38 13.50 3.14
N PRO A 153 -24.82 13.62 1.87
CA PRO A 153 -25.72 12.67 1.20
C PRO A 153 -25.07 11.32 0.83
N LEU A 154 -23.75 11.20 0.97
CA LEU A 154 -23.01 9.96 0.71
C LEU A 154 -22.68 9.21 2.00
N CYS A 155 -22.67 9.84 3.17
CA CYS A 155 -22.37 9.15 4.42
C CYS A 155 -23.49 8.19 4.86
N LEU A 156 -23.20 6.90 4.97
CA LEU A 156 -24.15 5.87 5.40
C LEU A 156 -23.90 5.41 6.84
N SER A 157 -22.67 5.48 7.31
CA SER A 157 -22.30 5.03 8.66
C SER A 157 -21.19 5.85 9.28
N ILE A 158 -21.20 5.94 10.60
CA ILE A 158 -20.08 6.42 11.42
C ILE A 158 -19.31 5.20 11.92
N LEU A 159 -17.99 5.22 11.76
CA LEU A 159 -17.09 4.18 12.24
C LEU A 159 -16.16 4.76 13.29
N ALA A 160 -16.02 4.10 14.43
CA ALA A 160 -15.02 4.40 15.44
C ALA A 160 -14.21 3.14 15.75
N LEU A 161 -12.89 3.25 15.73
CA LEU A 161 -11.96 2.18 16.09
C LEU A 161 -11.42 2.46 17.48
N LEU A 162 -11.49 1.46 18.37
CA LEU A 162 -10.98 1.53 19.73
C LEU A 162 -9.95 0.41 19.94
N PRO A 163 -8.86 0.59 20.70
CA PRO A 163 -7.93 -0.50 21.02
C PRO A 163 -8.62 -1.71 21.68
N ALA A 164 -8.30 -2.94 21.28
CA ALA A 164 -8.96 -4.17 21.78
C ALA A 164 -8.41 -4.71 23.09
N GLU A 165 -7.25 -4.23 23.55
CA GLU A 165 -6.71 -4.55 24.89
C GLU A 165 -7.63 -4.11 26.04
N GLN A 166 -8.76 -3.46 25.72
CA GLN A 166 -9.73 -2.95 26.67
C GLN A 166 -11.16 -3.40 26.34
N GLN A 167 -11.42 -4.71 26.33
CA GLN A 167 -12.77 -5.23 26.64
C GLN A 167 -13.13 -5.04 28.14
N THR A 168 -12.81 -3.88 28.68
CA THR A 168 -13.01 -3.49 30.08
C THR A 168 -14.31 -2.67 30.19
N GLU A 169 -14.79 -2.44 31.42
CA GLU A 169 -15.92 -1.53 31.73
C GLU A 169 -15.82 -0.19 31.01
N GLU A 170 -14.60 0.18 30.68
CA GLU A 170 -14.19 1.28 29.85
C GLU A 170 -14.87 1.34 28.47
N ALA A 171 -14.78 0.31 27.63
CA ALA A 171 -15.46 0.34 26.32
C ALA A 171 -16.99 0.49 26.46
N ILE A 172 -17.56 -0.11 27.51
CA ILE A 172 -18.99 -0.02 27.84
C ILE A 172 -19.36 1.41 28.26
N ALA A 173 -18.53 2.06 29.07
CA ALA A 173 -18.72 3.45 29.49
C ALA A 173 -18.60 4.42 28.31
N PHE A 174 -17.67 4.19 27.38
CA PHE A 174 -17.56 4.97 26.15
C PHE A 174 -18.85 4.85 25.34
N SER A 175 -19.33 3.63 25.11
CA SER A 175 -20.58 3.37 24.39
C SER A 175 -21.78 4.07 25.04
N LYS A 176 -21.90 4.00 26.37
CA LYS A 176 -22.96 4.68 27.13
C LYS A 176 -22.87 6.21 27.01
N ALA A 177 -21.67 6.77 27.10
CA ALA A 177 -21.47 8.20 27.09
C ALA A 177 -21.60 8.80 25.69
N THR A 178 -21.28 8.04 24.64
CA THR A 178 -21.38 8.48 23.24
C THR A 178 -22.68 8.00 22.55
N ALA A 179 -23.55 7.30 23.30
CA ALA A 179 -24.78 6.68 22.83
C ALA A 179 -24.57 5.69 21.66
N PHE A 180 -23.42 5.03 21.58
CA PHE A 180 -23.22 3.86 20.72
C PHE A 180 -23.89 2.66 21.40
N ARG A 181 -24.70 1.90 20.67
CA ARG A 181 -25.35 0.71 21.24
C ARG A 181 -24.38 -0.47 21.20
N ARG A 182 -24.49 -1.39 22.16
CA ARG A 182 -23.66 -2.61 22.17
C ARG A 182 -23.85 -3.48 20.91
N GLY A 183 -25.00 -3.38 20.25
CA GLY A 183 -25.27 -4.04 18.96
C GLY A 183 -24.56 -3.41 17.75
N ASP A 184 -23.93 -2.24 17.93
CA ASP A 184 -23.15 -1.53 16.91
C ASP A 184 -21.69 -2.04 16.83
N VAL A 185 -21.30 -2.97 17.71
CA VAL A 185 -19.97 -3.60 17.72
C VAL A 185 -19.93 -4.66 16.61
N LYS A 186 -19.13 -4.45 15.56
CA LYS A 186 -19.06 -5.38 14.41
C LYS A 186 -17.91 -6.38 14.43
N GLY A 187 -17.05 -6.33 15.45
CA GLY A 187 -15.98 -7.31 15.64
C GLY A 187 -14.69 -6.69 16.19
N VAL A 188 -13.65 -7.52 16.24
CA VAL A 188 -12.28 -7.12 16.52
C VAL A 188 -11.49 -7.18 15.22
N GLU A 189 -11.01 -6.03 14.74
CA GLU A 189 -10.12 -5.95 13.58
C GLU A 189 -8.74 -5.52 14.08
N GLN A 190 -7.69 -6.30 13.77
CA GLN A 190 -6.29 -5.95 14.11
C GLN A 190 -6.04 -5.63 15.60
N GLY A 191 -6.76 -6.27 16.52
CA GLY A 191 -6.65 -5.93 17.93
C GLY A 191 -7.26 -4.56 18.26
N GLN A 192 -8.30 -4.13 17.52
CA GLN A 192 -9.15 -2.99 17.81
C GLN A 192 -10.64 -3.39 17.78
N VAL A 193 -11.44 -2.90 18.71
CA VAL A 193 -12.90 -2.99 18.71
C VAL A 193 -13.46 -1.97 17.70
N CYS A 194 -14.23 -2.48 16.75
CA CYS A 194 -14.86 -1.67 15.71
C CYS A 194 -16.32 -1.35 16.08
N LEU A 195 -16.63 -0.07 16.27
CA LEU A 195 -17.97 0.45 16.51
C LEU A 195 -18.52 1.09 15.24
N LYS A 196 -19.66 0.61 14.75
CA LYS A 196 -20.31 1.11 13.54
C LYS A 196 -21.76 1.52 13.81
N ILE A 197 -22.04 2.81 13.69
CA ILE A 197 -23.41 3.34 13.71
C ILE A 197 -23.88 3.54 12.28
N ASP A 198 -24.96 2.89 11.89
CA ASP A 198 -25.64 3.20 10.64
C ASP A 198 -26.43 4.51 10.79
N VAL A 199 -26.07 5.52 10.01
CA VAL A 199 -26.70 6.87 10.04
C VAL A 199 -27.99 6.85 9.24
N ARG A 200 -28.00 6.14 8.11
CA ARG A 200 -29.18 5.88 7.28
C ARG A 200 -28.99 4.63 6.42
N LYS A 201 -30.10 4.05 5.97
CA LYS A 201 -30.07 2.99 4.96
C LYS A 201 -29.83 3.60 3.57
N PRO A 202 -28.98 3.00 2.72
CA PRO A 202 -28.83 3.47 1.35
C PRO A 202 -30.17 3.36 0.61
N GLY A 203 -30.57 4.42 -0.10
CA GLY A 203 -31.75 4.36 -0.97
C GLY A 203 -31.50 3.43 -2.17
N LYS A 204 -32.56 2.88 -2.79
CA LYS A 204 -32.43 1.96 -3.95
C LYS A 204 -31.54 2.51 -5.07
N ARG A 205 -31.60 3.82 -5.34
CA ARG A 205 -30.78 4.50 -6.35
C ARG A 205 -29.30 4.58 -5.93
N GLN A 206 -29.02 4.84 -4.67
CA GLN A 206 -27.66 4.86 -4.11
C GLN A 206 -27.08 3.46 -4.06
N GLN A 207 -27.85 2.46 -3.64
CA GLN A 207 -27.47 1.05 -3.70
C GLN A 207 -27.08 0.65 -5.12
N LYS A 208 -27.93 0.96 -6.11
CA LYS A 208 -27.63 0.72 -7.53
C LYS A 208 -26.39 1.48 -8.02
N GLN A 209 -26.09 2.66 -7.47
CA GLN A 209 -24.88 3.42 -7.78
C GLN A 209 -23.64 2.80 -7.12
N MET A 210 -23.76 2.27 -5.91
CA MET A 210 -22.71 1.50 -5.22
C MET A 210 -22.37 0.22 -5.98
N ASP A 211 -23.40 -0.53 -6.39
CA ASP A 211 -23.25 -1.76 -7.15
C ASP A 211 -22.62 -1.48 -8.53
N ARG A 212 -22.92 -0.32 -9.14
CA ARG A 212 -22.35 0.11 -10.43
C ARG A 212 -20.92 0.64 -10.36
N SER A 213 -20.55 1.29 -9.25
CA SER A 213 -19.22 1.89 -9.10
C SER A 213 -18.13 0.88 -8.78
N GLY A 214 -18.45 -0.43 -8.71
CA GLY A 214 -17.48 -1.50 -8.49
C GLY A 214 -16.70 -1.35 -7.18
N SER A 215 -17.20 -0.52 -6.26
CA SER A 215 -16.60 -0.28 -4.94
C SER A 215 -16.97 -1.41 -3.99
N SER A 216 -16.54 -2.64 -4.31
CA SER A 216 -16.38 -3.64 -3.26
C SER A 216 -15.28 -3.13 -2.33
N ALA A 217 -15.58 -3.02 -1.03
CA ALA A 217 -14.70 -2.53 0.02
C ALA A 217 -13.46 -3.43 0.30
N GLY A 218 -12.89 -4.08 -0.73
CA GLY A 218 -11.80 -5.06 -0.65
C GLY A 218 -10.39 -4.49 -0.89
N GLY A 219 -10.23 -3.15 -0.94
CA GLY A 219 -8.90 -2.53 -0.94
C GLY A 219 -8.41 -2.35 0.49
N SER A 220 -7.31 -2.99 0.85
CA SER A 220 -6.81 -3.17 2.24
C SER A 220 -6.27 -1.91 2.95
N SER A 221 -6.78 -0.71 2.66
CA SER A 221 -6.39 0.52 3.37
C SER A 221 -7.53 1.55 3.44
N ILE A 222 -8.75 1.11 3.74
CA ILE A 222 -9.91 2.00 3.88
C ILE A 222 -9.95 2.70 5.24
N LEU A 223 -9.22 2.20 6.25
CA LEU A 223 -9.26 2.73 7.61
C LEU A 223 -7.94 3.42 7.95
N LEU A 224 -8.00 4.66 8.43
CA LEU A 224 -6.85 5.32 9.05
C LEU A 224 -6.77 4.86 10.49
N LEU A 225 -5.61 4.32 10.88
CA LEU A 225 -5.31 4.08 12.28
C LEU A 225 -4.75 5.36 12.90
N TRP A 226 -5.20 5.67 14.11
CA TRP A 226 -4.76 6.87 14.81
C TRP A 226 -3.25 6.85 15.09
N GLU A 227 -2.73 5.67 15.40
CA GLU A 227 -1.31 5.44 15.68
C GLU A 227 -0.43 5.74 14.46
N GLU A 228 -0.86 5.34 13.26
CA GLU A 228 -0.16 5.64 12.00
C GLU A 228 -0.14 7.14 11.74
N VAL A 229 -1.27 7.81 11.90
CA VAL A 229 -1.39 9.26 11.75
C VAL A 229 -0.44 9.99 12.71
N LEU A 230 -0.36 9.56 13.98
CA LEU A 230 0.56 10.16 14.95
C LEU A 230 2.03 9.86 14.65
N GLN A 231 2.36 8.67 14.16
CA GLN A 231 3.73 8.33 13.76
C GLN A 231 4.19 9.21 12.60
N ASP A 232 3.36 9.41 11.58
CA ASP A 232 3.65 10.28 10.44
C ASP A 232 3.90 11.72 10.87
N VAL A 233 3.06 12.26 11.77
CA VAL A 233 3.21 13.62 12.30
C VAL A 233 4.50 13.76 13.11
N LYS A 234 4.80 12.79 13.98
CA LYS A 234 6.05 12.79 14.76
C LYS A 234 7.29 12.70 13.88
N ALA A 235 7.24 11.89 12.82
CA ALA A 235 8.33 11.80 11.85
C ALA A 235 8.52 13.14 11.12
N SER A 236 7.43 13.80 10.71
CA SER A 236 7.48 15.11 10.06
C SER A 236 8.00 16.21 10.98
N LEU A 237 7.56 16.24 12.25
CA LEU A 237 8.03 17.21 13.24
C LEU A 237 9.50 17.00 13.59
N SER A 238 9.95 15.74 13.68
CA SER A 238 11.37 15.43 13.89
C SER A 238 12.22 15.95 12.72
N LEU A 239 11.75 15.77 11.49
CA LEU A 239 12.41 16.28 10.29
C LEU A 239 12.45 17.82 10.26
N SER A 240 11.35 18.49 10.60
CA SER A 240 11.29 19.95 10.62
C SER A 240 12.18 20.54 11.72
N MET A 241 12.27 19.91 12.90
CA MET A 241 13.22 20.30 13.95
C MET A 241 14.66 20.14 13.51
N ILE A 242 15.00 19.06 12.79
CA ILE A 242 16.33 18.86 12.20
C ILE A 242 16.62 19.96 11.17
N LEU A 243 15.68 20.25 10.27
CA LEU A 243 15.84 21.27 9.24
C LEU A 243 15.94 22.70 9.81
N ALA A 244 15.15 23.01 10.84
CA ALA A 244 15.23 24.29 11.55
C ALA A 244 16.58 24.42 12.28
N SER A 245 17.06 23.35 12.92
CA SER A 245 18.38 23.31 13.53
C SER A 245 19.50 23.44 12.50
N LEU A 246 19.30 22.93 11.27
CA LEU A 246 20.25 23.11 10.17
C LEU A 246 20.24 24.54 9.60
N ALA A 247 19.10 25.22 9.63
CA ALA A 247 18.97 26.60 9.16
C ALA A 247 19.55 27.62 10.15
N ASP A 248 19.47 27.34 11.45
CA ASP A 248 19.94 28.23 12.52
C ASP A 248 21.47 28.13 12.74
N VAL A 249 22.09 27.06 12.26
CA VAL A 249 23.54 26.89 12.30
C VAL A 249 24.16 27.61 11.10
N GLY A 250 24.52 28.87 11.29
CA GLY A 250 25.38 29.66 10.39
C GLY A 250 26.81 29.13 10.23
N SER A 251 27.04 27.83 10.43
CA SER A 251 28.33 27.16 10.30
C SER A 251 28.22 25.90 9.45
N SER A 252 29.34 25.53 8.81
CA SER A 252 29.44 24.43 7.84
C SER A 252 28.67 23.16 8.27
N PRO A 253 27.84 22.58 7.40
CA PRO A 253 27.11 21.31 7.62
C PRO A 253 27.97 20.17 8.20
N TRP A 254 29.29 20.23 8.00
CA TRP A 254 30.27 19.32 8.56
C TRP A 254 30.37 19.33 10.10
N GLN A 255 30.23 20.48 10.77
CA GLN A 255 30.32 20.53 12.24
C GLN A 255 29.10 19.90 12.92
N PHE A 256 27.94 19.94 12.27
CA PHE A 256 26.72 19.29 12.75
C PHE A 256 26.80 17.77 12.63
N LEU A 257 27.28 17.25 11.49
CA LEU A 257 27.51 15.82 11.30
C LEU A 257 28.53 15.24 12.30
N LEU A 258 29.58 16.01 12.63
CA LEU A 258 30.54 15.63 13.67
C LEU A 258 29.92 15.60 15.07
N LYS A 259 29.01 16.53 15.39
CA LYS A 259 28.26 16.53 16.66
C LYS A 259 27.28 15.37 16.79
N ILE A 260 26.60 14.98 15.71
CA ILE A 260 25.71 13.80 15.71
C ILE A 260 26.54 12.53 15.88
N ALA A 261 27.65 12.40 15.16
CA ALA A 261 28.54 11.25 15.27
C ALA A 261 29.15 11.12 16.68
N SER A 262 29.53 12.22 17.32
CA SER A 262 30.05 12.19 18.69
C SER A 262 28.99 11.92 19.76
N ALA A 263 27.73 12.33 19.53
CA ALA A 263 26.62 12.05 20.44
C ALA A 263 26.10 10.60 20.35
N GLN A 264 26.14 10.00 19.16
CA GLN A 264 25.67 8.63 18.95
C GLN A 264 26.75 7.56 19.18
N PHE A 265 28.03 7.91 19.12
CA PHE A 265 29.15 6.98 19.27
C PHE A 265 30.27 7.55 20.17
N PRO A 266 30.02 7.71 21.48
CA PRO A 266 30.98 8.33 22.41
C PRO A 266 32.31 7.56 22.52
N ASP A 267 32.30 6.24 22.29
CA ASP A 267 33.47 5.38 22.45
C ASP A 267 34.49 5.45 21.29
N MET A 268 34.18 6.15 20.19
CA MET A 268 35.09 6.29 19.05
C MET A 268 35.92 7.58 19.05
N ALA A 269 35.70 8.49 20.00
CA ALA A 269 36.39 9.79 20.06
C ALA A 269 37.73 9.76 20.84
N GLY A 270 38.09 8.63 21.44
CA GLY A 270 39.30 8.48 22.24
C GLY A 270 40.54 8.14 21.41
N GLY A 271 41.10 9.10 20.66
CA GLY A 271 42.42 8.86 20.06
C GLY A 271 42.87 9.77 18.93
N TYR A 272 42.87 11.09 19.09
CA TYR A 272 43.73 11.95 18.27
C TYR A 272 44.26 13.14 19.09
N PRO A 273 45.60 13.32 19.17
CA PRO A 273 46.17 14.48 19.83
C PRO A 273 46.05 15.71 18.91
N ALA A 274 45.67 16.83 19.49
CA ALA A 274 45.74 18.13 18.85
C ALA A 274 47.21 18.56 18.73
N SER A 275 47.75 18.66 17.51
CA SER A 275 48.99 19.42 17.27
C SER A 275 48.90 20.22 15.98
N ASN A 276 49.29 21.49 16.12
CA ASN A 276 49.38 22.53 15.09
C ASN A 276 50.27 22.14 13.89
N GLY A 277 49.93 22.67 12.71
CA GLY A 277 50.89 22.94 11.65
C GLY A 277 50.63 22.28 10.29
N THR A 278 50.24 23.13 9.33
CA THR A 278 50.48 23.00 7.88
C THR A 278 49.63 22.00 7.09
N LEU A 279 48.83 22.54 6.15
CA LEU A 279 48.00 21.82 5.17
C LEU A 279 48.85 21.15 4.08
N PRO A 280 48.56 19.89 3.72
CA PRO A 280 48.71 19.43 2.34
C PRO A 280 47.43 18.80 1.77
N GLY A 281 47.18 19.10 0.49
CA GLY A 281 46.45 18.28 -0.51
C GLY A 281 45.00 17.87 -0.22
N LYS A 282 44.05 18.47 -0.96
CA LYS A 282 42.60 18.27 -0.81
C LYS A 282 42.03 16.90 -1.27
N ASP A 283 42.80 16.02 -1.89
CA ASP A 283 42.20 14.88 -2.62
C ASP A 283 42.34 13.48 -1.97
N SER A 284 43.14 13.31 -0.90
CA SER A 284 43.37 11.96 -0.34
C SER A 284 42.41 11.54 0.78
N LYS A 285 41.83 12.50 1.51
CA LYS A 285 41.00 12.23 2.72
C LYS A 285 39.56 11.80 2.40
N LEU A 286 39.00 12.25 1.27
CA LEU A 286 37.65 11.88 0.84
C LEU A 286 37.52 10.39 0.51
N SER A 287 38.59 9.77 -0.03
CA SER A 287 38.60 8.35 -0.38
C SER A 287 38.62 7.42 0.84
N GLY A 288 39.23 7.85 1.95
CA GLY A 288 39.39 7.06 3.16
C GLY A 288 38.10 6.95 3.98
N LEU A 289 37.39 8.06 4.15
CA LEU A 289 36.12 8.09 4.91
C LEU A 289 35.00 7.35 4.17
N PHE A 290 34.92 7.49 2.84
CA PHE A 290 33.99 6.73 2.01
C PHE A 290 34.28 5.22 2.08
N ARG A 291 35.56 4.80 2.02
CA ARG A 291 35.93 3.38 2.18
C ARG A 291 35.63 2.82 3.57
N LEU A 292 35.69 3.64 4.62
CA LEU A 292 35.37 3.20 5.99
C LEU A 292 33.85 3.04 6.19
N LEU A 293 33.06 3.99 5.69
CA LEU A 293 31.59 3.93 5.75
C LEU A 293 31.02 2.82 4.85
N SER A 294 31.61 2.58 3.68
CA SER A 294 31.20 1.47 2.79
C SER A 294 31.52 0.09 3.35
N ARG A 295 32.55 -0.06 4.21
CA ARG A 295 32.90 -1.33 4.85
C ARG A 295 31.99 -1.69 6.03
N SER A 296 31.40 -0.71 6.70
CA SER A 296 30.51 -0.95 7.84
C SER A 296 29.08 -1.31 7.42
N LEU A 297 28.71 -1.09 6.16
CA LEU A 297 27.34 -1.26 5.64
C LEU A 297 27.16 -2.50 4.74
N ASN A 298 28.19 -3.33 4.56
CA ASN A 298 28.12 -4.53 3.72
C ASN A 298 29.03 -5.66 4.24
N PRO A 299 28.51 -6.66 4.99
CA PRO A 299 29.32 -7.79 5.45
C PRO A 299 29.08 -9.00 4.55
N SER A 300 29.79 -9.09 3.42
CA SER A 300 29.81 -10.34 2.63
C SER A 300 30.96 -10.39 1.61
N CYS A 301 32.11 -10.94 2.03
CA CYS A 301 32.90 -11.97 1.32
C CYS A 301 34.16 -12.30 2.14
N PRO A 302 34.49 -13.59 2.39
CA PRO A 302 35.73 -13.98 3.02
C PRO A 302 36.86 -14.15 1.98
N ALA A 303 38.07 -13.80 2.38
CA ALA A 303 39.30 -14.17 1.68
C ALA A 303 39.69 -15.61 2.05
N GLU A 304 40.27 -16.31 1.08
CA GLU A 304 40.78 -17.68 1.18
C GLU A 304 42.00 -17.81 2.10
N GLY A 305 42.14 -18.99 2.71
CA GLY A 305 43.43 -19.64 3.00
C GLY A 305 43.92 -19.62 4.45
N GLU A 306 43.63 -20.66 5.23
CA GLU A 306 44.60 -21.70 5.62
C GLU A 306 44.02 -22.66 6.70
N SER A 307 44.65 -23.83 6.79
CA SER A 307 44.13 -25.14 7.16
C SER A 307 44.07 -25.51 8.66
N ALA A 308 43.23 -26.53 8.93
CA ALA A 308 43.43 -27.69 9.81
C ALA A 308 42.68 -27.75 11.16
N GLY A 309 42.06 -28.93 11.40
CA GLY A 309 41.42 -29.38 12.64
C GLY A 309 39.90 -29.17 12.62
N GLY A 310 39.03 -30.13 12.29
CA GLY A 310 39.00 -31.51 12.76
C GLY A 310 38.30 -31.57 14.11
N PHE A 311 36.96 -31.60 14.16
CA PHE A 311 36.17 -32.36 15.15
C PHE A 311 34.69 -32.37 14.74
N SER A 312 34.16 -33.58 14.62
CA SER A 312 32.76 -33.90 14.38
C SER A 312 31.98 -33.88 15.70
N SER A 313 30.84 -33.18 15.73
CA SER A 313 29.75 -33.53 16.65
C SER A 313 28.40 -33.14 16.05
N SER A 314 27.73 -34.14 15.49
CA SER A 314 26.30 -34.14 15.20
C SER A 314 25.51 -33.96 16.50
N ALA A 315 24.73 -32.89 16.59
CA ALA A 315 23.68 -32.76 17.59
C ALA A 315 22.32 -32.78 16.86
N ASP A 316 21.58 -33.85 17.11
CA ASP A 316 20.22 -34.09 16.64
C ASP A 316 19.28 -32.97 17.07
N VAL A 317 18.57 -32.40 16.09
CA VAL A 317 17.42 -31.50 16.32
C VAL A 317 16.15 -32.30 16.02
N PRO A 318 15.16 -32.36 16.94
CA PRO A 318 13.97 -33.17 16.75
C PRO A 318 13.05 -32.58 15.67
N SER A 319 12.83 -33.33 14.59
CA SER A 319 11.91 -32.95 13.51
C SER A 319 10.46 -33.21 13.92
N THR A 320 9.70 -32.16 14.22
CA THR A 320 8.24 -32.21 14.41
C THR A 320 7.51 -31.35 13.38
N ASN A 321 7.88 -31.46 12.11
CA ASN A 321 7.01 -31.04 11.01
C ASN A 321 6.54 -32.31 10.30
N SER A 322 5.33 -32.75 10.63
CA SER A 322 4.61 -33.77 9.87
C SER A 322 4.26 -33.20 8.50
N GLY A 323 5.25 -33.19 7.60
CA GLY A 323 5.03 -32.92 6.19
C GLY A 323 4.03 -33.92 5.66
N ILE A 324 2.89 -33.44 5.18
CA ILE A 324 2.02 -34.21 4.31
C ILE A 324 2.88 -34.54 3.08
N ALA A 325 3.47 -35.73 3.05
CA ALA A 325 4.23 -36.23 1.92
C ALA A 325 3.28 -36.38 0.74
N ALA A 326 3.21 -35.34 -0.09
CA ALA A 326 2.40 -35.35 -1.30
C ALA A 326 3.01 -36.34 -2.30
N ASP A 327 2.26 -37.40 -2.62
CA ASP A 327 2.57 -38.36 -3.68
C ASP A 327 3.05 -37.65 -4.95
N SER A 328 4.22 -38.12 -5.42
CA SER A 328 5.04 -37.66 -6.56
C SER A 328 4.57 -36.38 -7.27
N LEU A 329 4.73 -35.24 -6.60
CA LEU A 329 4.84 -33.97 -7.32
C LEU A 329 6.08 -34.03 -8.22
N VAL A 330 6.03 -33.33 -9.35
CA VAL A 330 7.17 -33.11 -10.26
C VAL A 330 8.48 -33.04 -9.48
N ASP A 331 9.48 -33.86 -9.83
CA ASP A 331 10.74 -33.94 -9.08
C ASP A 331 11.27 -32.55 -8.72
N GLY A 332 11.49 -32.33 -7.42
CA GLY A 332 11.95 -31.06 -6.86
C GLY A 332 10.86 -30.07 -6.47
N LEU A 333 9.58 -30.31 -6.77
CA LEU A 333 8.45 -29.47 -6.34
C LEU A 333 7.90 -29.92 -4.98
N SER A 334 7.85 -29.00 -4.02
CA SER A 334 7.21 -29.19 -2.72
C SER A 334 6.31 -28.01 -2.38
N VAL A 335 5.25 -28.23 -1.60
CA VAL A 335 4.38 -27.17 -1.08
C VAL A 335 4.28 -27.33 0.43
N VAL A 336 4.57 -26.25 1.16
CA VAL A 336 4.54 -26.21 2.63
C VAL A 336 3.75 -25.02 3.13
N ILE A 337 3.35 -25.04 4.40
CA ILE A 337 2.74 -23.86 5.03
C ILE A 337 3.86 -22.92 5.48
N GLY A 338 3.77 -21.68 5.02
CA GLY A 338 4.65 -20.58 5.41
C GLY A 338 4.54 -20.26 6.88
N THR A 339 5.68 -20.03 7.54
CA THR A 339 5.79 -19.64 8.97
C THR A 339 6.80 -18.51 9.14
N SER A 340 6.78 -17.82 10.29
CA SER A 340 7.81 -16.85 10.65
C SER A 340 9.19 -17.49 10.84
N GLN A 341 9.24 -18.76 11.24
CA GLN A 341 10.49 -19.54 11.34
C GLN A 341 11.19 -19.67 9.99
N MET A 342 10.45 -19.85 8.89
CA MET A 342 11.04 -19.89 7.55
C MET A 342 11.72 -18.57 7.18
N VAL A 343 11.19 -17.44 7.64
CA VAL A 343 11.81 -16.12 7.45
C VAL A 343 13.08 -15.97 8.27
N ALA A 344 13.12 -16.56 9.47
CA ALA A 344 14.32 -16.58 10.30
C ALA A 344 15.43 -17.47 9.71
N GLN A 345 15.06 -18.56 9.04
CA GLN A 345 15.99 -19.49 8.37
C GLN A 345 16.52 -18.94 7.04
N ASP A 346 15.67 -18.24 6.29
CA ASP A 346 16.04 -17.63 5.02
C ASP A 346 15.55 -16.18 4.96
N SER A 347 16.47 -15.25 5.25
CA SER A 347 16.20 -13.82 5.25
C SER A 347 15.85 -13.26 3.86
N THR A 348 16.14 -13.99 2.78
CA THR A 348 15.83 -13.60 1.40
C THR A 348 14.46 -14.07 0.92
N LEU A 349 13.82 -15.01 1.65
CA LEU A 349 12.54 -15.61 1.28
C LEU A 349 11.45 -14.55 1.03
N VAL A 350 11.32 -13.60 1.95
CA VAL A 350 10.31 -12.53 1.88
C VAL A 350 10.50 -11.69 0.62
N ARG A 351 11.74 -11.28 0.34
CA ARG A 351 12.07 -10.49 -0.86
C ARG A 351 11.78 -11.26 -2.15
N ARG A 352 12.12 -12.55 -2.21
CA ARG A 352 11.85 -13.38 -3.39
C ARG A 352 10.36 -13.49 -3.66
N ILE A 353 9.55 -13.77 -2.64
CA ILE A 353 8.10 -13.85 -2.77
C ILE A 353 7.50 -12.49 -3.16
N ALA A 354 7.93 -11.41 -2.52
CA ALA A 354 7.52 -10.05 -2.83
C ALA A 354 7.74 -9.72 -4.32
N LYS A 355 8.92 -10.07 -4.85
CA LYS A 355 9.32 -9.81 -6.24
C LYS A 355 8.35 -10.40 -7.27
N PHE A 356 7.93 -11.66 -7.14
CA PHE A 356 7.08 -12.28 -8.16
C PHE A 356 5.56 -12.13 -7.91
N SER A 357 5.16 -11.62 -6.73
CA SER A 357 3.74 -11.47 -6.38
C SER A 357 3.24 -10.03 -6.37
N ASP A 358 4.11 -9.06 -6.66
CA ASP A 358 3.80 -7.62 -6.63
C ASP A 358 3.25 -7.20 -5.24
N LYS A 359 3.82 -7.79 -4.19
CA LYS A 359 3.49 -7.53 -2.79
C LYS A 359 4.68 -6.88 -2.10
N TYR A 360 4.42 -5.95 -1.18
CA TYR A 360 5.48 -5.41 -0.34
C TYR A 360 5.90 -6.44 0.73
N GLU A 361 7.16 -6.36 1.16
CA GLU A 361 7.77 -7.36 2.06
C GLU A 361 7.02 -7.52 3.41
N GLY A 362 6.43 -6.43 3.92
CA GLY A 362 5.63 -6.47 5.15
C GLY A 362 4.36 -7.32 5.04
N GLU A 363 3.64 -7.28 3.92
CA GLU A 363 2.45 -8.12 3.69
C GLU A 363 2.86 -9.59 3.64
N VAL A 364 3.95 -9.91 2.94
CA VAL A 364 4.48 -11.28 2.84
C VAL A 364 4.86 -11.81 4.22
N ARG A 365 5.61 -11.03 5.02
CA ARG A 365 6.01 -11.42 6.38
C ARG A 365 4.81 -11.68 7.29
N SER A 366 3.80 -10.80 7.24
CA SER A 366 2.55 -10.93 8.00
C SER A 366 1.77 -12.19 7.61
N ARG A 367 1.70 -12.52 6.31
CA ARG A 367 1.00 -13.73 5.85
C ARG A 367 1.74 -15.02 6.21
N LEU A 368 3.07 -14.99 6.20
CA LEU A 368 3.88 -16.13 6.65
C LEU A 368 3.66 -16.41 8.14
N SER A 369 3.54 -15.40 9.01
CA SER A 369 3.32 -15.66 10.44
C SER A 369 1.96 -16.28 10.76
N TYR A 370 0.98 -16.24 9.84
CA TYR A 370 -0.30 -16.92 10.08
C TYR A 370 -0.18 -18.45 10.19
N GLY A 371 0.86 -19.05 9.61
CA GLY A 371 1.13 -20.48 9.77
C GLY A 371 1.69 -20.87 11.13
N ASP A 372 2.13 -19.91 11.97
CA ASP A 372 2.77 -20.18 13.27
C ASP A 372 1.82 -20.87 14.26
N ALA A 373 0.51 -20.65 14.12
CA ALA A 373 -0.51 -21.33 14.92
C ALA A 373 -0.70 -22.82 14.54
N GLY A 374 -0.08 -23.28 13.44
CA GLY A 374 -0.29 -24.58 12.87
C GLY A 374 -1.53 -24.65 11.97
N HIS A 375 -1.52 -25.61 11.03
CA HIS A 375 -2.50 -25.68 9.96
C HIS A 375 -3.94 -25.94 10.41
N GLU A 376 -4.12 -26.63 11.55
CA GLU A 376 -5.42 -26.95 12.16
C GLU A 376 -6.06 -25.77 12.89
N LYS A 377 -5.25 -24.92 13.53
CA LYS A 377 -5.74 -23.82 14.39
C LYS A 377 -5.81 -22.49 13.67
N ALA A 378 -4.97 -22.28 12.66
CA ALA A 378 -4.92 -21.02 11.94
C ALA A 378 -6.18 -20.80 11.09
N ASN A 379 -6.86 -19.67 11.26
CA ASN A 379 -7.98 -19.31 10.39
C ASN A 379 -7.50 -19.08 8.94
N ARG A 380 -6.30 -18.55 8.74
CA ARG A 380 -5.73 -18.34 7.41
C ARG A 380 -4.30 -18.85 7.42
N VAL A 381 -3.87 -19.48 6.33
CA VAL A 381 -2.45 -19.83 6.15
C VAL A 381 -2.00 -19.49 4.75
N MET A 382 -0.70 -19.28 4.60
CA MET A 382 -0.01 -19.10 3.33
C MET A 382 0.65 -20.43 2.93
N HIS A 383 0.29 -20.97 1.77
CA HIS A 383 0.97 -22.11 1.15
C HIS A 383 2.10 -21.58 0.28
N VAL A 384 3.32 -22.10 0.43
CA VAL A 384 4.51 -21.69 -0.32
C VAL A 384 5.02 -22.90 -1.10
N ALA A 385 5.15 -22.74 -2.41
CA ALA A 385 5.72 -23.75 -3.29
C ALA A 385 7.22 -23.51 -3.47
N PHE A 386 8.02 -24.55 -3.25
CA PHE A 386 9.44 -24.58 -3.50
C PHE A 386 9.75 -25.51 -4.67
N PHE A 387 10.58 -25.05 -5.60
CA PHE A 387 11.12 -25.86 -6.69
C PHE A 387 12.64 -25.89 -6.55
N ASN A 388 13.21 -27.08 -6.31
CA ASN A 388 14.63 -27.26 -5.99
C ASN A 388 15.09 -26.35 -4.82
N GLY A 389 14.28 -26.26 -3.77
CA GLY A 389 14.57 -25.43 -2.59
C GLY A 389 14.36 -23.92 -2.77
N VAL A 390 13.97 -23.46 -3.96
CA VAL A 390 13.70 -22.03 -4.23
C VAL A 390 12.20 -21.78 -4.20
N ALA A 391 11.76 -20.77 -3.43
CA ALA A 391 10.35 -20.37 -3.42
C ALA A 391 9.94 -19.79 -4.78
N VAL A 392 8.97 -20.43 -5.44
CA VAL A 392 8.53 -20.10 -6.81
C VAL A 392 7.02 -19.85 -6.93
N GLY A 393 6.28 -19.94 -5.83
CA GLY A 393 4.85 -19.62 -5.86
C GLY A 393 4.24 -19.62 -4.47
N TRP A 394 3.07 -19.02 -4.34
CA TRP A 394 2.28 -19.09 -3.12
C TRP A 394 0.79 -18.91 -3.38
N CYS A 395 -0.02 -19.35 -2.43
CA CYS A 395 -1.44 -19.00 -2.32
C CYS A 395 -1.84 -18.93 -0.84
N SER A 396 -3.07 -18.49 -0.54
CA SER A 396 -3.61 -18.47 0.82
C SER A 396 -4.91 -19.26 0.89
N SER A 397 -5.17 -19.93 2.02
CA SER A 397 -6.43 -20.65 2.27
C SER A 397 -7.06 -20.23 3.59
N THR A 398 -8.38 -20.24 3.68
CA THR A 398 -9.18 -19.82 4.86
C THR A 398 -10.42 -20.72 4.97
N PRO A 399 -10.55 -21.57 6.01
CA PRO A 399 -11.77 -22.32 6.26
C PRO A 399 -12.84 -21.41 6.89
N GLY A 400 -14.10 -21.86 6.91
CA GLY A 400 -15.20 -21.10 7.49
C GLY A 400 -15.53 -19.81 6.74
N TRP A 401 -15.26 -19.76 5.43
CA TRP A 401 -15.59 -18.62 4.59
C TRP A 401 -17.06 -18.65 4.17
N GLY A 402 -17.78 -17.57 4.45
CA GLY A 402 -19.22 -17.45 4.15
C GLY A 402 -20.12 -18.17 5.17
N CYS A 403 -21.37 -18.44 4.78
CA CYS A 403 -22.32 -19.16 5.61
C CYS A 403 -22.11 -20.68 5.48
N GLY A 404 -21.77 -21.36 6.57
CA GLY A 404 -21.72 -22.83 6.63
C GLY A 404 -20.31 -23.42 6.51
N ARG A 405 -20.19 -24.59 5.87
CA ARG A 405 -18.93 -25.36 5.70
C ARG A 405 -18.16 -24.92 4.45
N GLY A 406 -18.15 -23.63 4.14
CA GLY A 406 -17.42 -23.07 3.01
C GLY A 406 -15.95 -22.78 3.35
N GLY A 407 -15.09 -22.95 2.36
CA GLY A 407 -13.70 -22.50 2.39
C GLY A 407 -13.42 -21.46 1.32
N HIS A 408 -12.29 -20.79 1.41
CA HIS A 408 -11.81 -19.87 0.38
C HIS A 408 -10.30 -20.02 0.20
N TRP A 409 -9.83 -19.93 -1.03
CA TRP A 409 -8.42 -19.66 -1.29
C TRP A 409 -8.24 -18.53 -2.30
N GLY A 410 -7.10 -17.85 -2.22
CA GLY A 410 -6.82 -16.70 -3.08
C GLY A 410 -5.37 -16.25 -2.99
N ALA A 411 -5.08 -15.11 -3.63
CA ALA A 411 -3.72 -14.57 -3.75
C ALA A 411 -2.72 -15.58 -4.35
N LEU A 412 -3.17 -16.34 -5.35
CA LEU A 412 -2.30 -17.25 -6.09
C LEU A 412 -1.31 -16.44 -6.94
N ALA A 413 -0.02 -16.65 -6.70
CA ALA A 413 1.06 -16.11 -7.51
C ALA A 413 2.08 -17.21 -7.81
N VAL A 414 2.59 -17.23 -9.04
CA VAL A 414 3.62 -18.17 -9.49
C VAL A 414 4.68 -17.37 -10.24
N ASP A 415 5.94 -17.56 -9.86
CA ASP A 415 7.09 -16.98 -10.54
C ASP A 415 7.00 -17.28 -12.04
N PRO A 416 7.14 -16.28 -12.93
CA PRO A 416 7.06 -16.47 -14.37
C PRO A 416 7.95 -17.61 -14.89
N SER A 417 9.15 -17.79 -14.32
CA SER A 417 10.09 -18.85 -14.70
C SER A 417 9.65 -20.26 -14.29
N ALA A 418 8.64 -20.36 -13.43
CA ALA A 418 8.08 -21.60 -12.93
C ALA A 418 6.64 -21.88 -13.44
N GLN A 419 6.08 -20.99 -14.26
CA GLN A 419 4.80 -21.23 -14.91
C GLN A 419 4.90 -22.40 -15.89
N GLY A 420 3.81 -23.15 -16.05
CA GLY A 420 3.79 -24.38 -16.85
C GLY A 420 4.38 -25.62 -16.16
N LYS A 421 5.13 -25.47 -15.07
CA LYS A 421 5.76 -26.58 -14.31
C LYS A 421 4.84 -27.23 -13.27
N GLY A 422 3.54 -26.98 -13.32
CA GLY A 422 2.56 -27.54 -12.38
C GLY A 422 2.49 -26.85 -11.00
N VAL A 423 3.30 -25.83 -10.72
CA VAL A 423 3.35 -25.10 -9.44
C VAL A 423 1.97 -24.61 -8.98
N GLY A 424 1.23 -23.92 -9.87
CA GLY A 424 -0.10 -23.41 -9.54
C GLY A 424 -1.10 -24.51 -9.18
N SER A 425 -1.06 -25.64 -9.90
CA SER A 425 -1.92 -26.79 -9.58
C SER A 425 -1.55 -27.45 -8.25
N ALA A 426 -0.26 -27.53 -7.91
CA ALA A 426 0.19 -28.05 -6.62
C ALA A 426 -0.26 -27.14 -5.45
N LEU A 427 -0.16 -25.82 -5.61
CA LEU A 427 -0.65 -24.85 -4.63
C LEU A 427 -2.16 -24.95 -4.40
N VAL A 428 -2.94 -25.03 -5.49
CA VAL A 428 -4.41 -25.20 -5.39
C VAL A 428 -4.74 -26.54 -4.72
N LYS A 429 -4.07 -27.63 -5.10
CA LYS A 429 -4.25 -28.95 -4.48
C LYS A 429 -3.99 -28.91 -2.97
N ALA A 430 -2.90 -28.28 -2.53
CA ALA A 430 -2.58 -28.14 -1.10
C ALA A 430 -3.60 -27.28 -0.35
N ALA A 431 -4.07 -26.20 -0.97
CA ALA A 431 -5.11 -25.34 -0.40
C ALA A 431 -6.46 -26.08 -0.27
N GLU A 432 -6.91 -26.76 -1.32
CA GLU A 432 -8.15 -27.54 -1.32
C GLU A 432 -8.10 -28.70 -0.32
N GLN A 433 -6.97 -29.41 -0.22
CA GLN A 433 -6.79 -30.48 0.77
C GLN A 433 -6.94 -29.94 2.19
N ARG A 434 -6.25 -28.84 2.52
CA ARG A 434 -6.37 -28.24 3.85
C ARG A 434 -7.81 -27.81 4.17
N LEU A 435 -8.53 -27.25 3.19
CA LEU A 435 -9.93 -26.87 3.39
C LEU A 435 -10.81 -28.10 3.63
N LEU A 436 -10.57 -29.19 2.90
CA LEU A 436 -11.26 -30.46 3.10
C LEU A 436 -10.97 -31.04 4.50
N ASP A 437 -9.71 -31.03 4.94
CA ASP A 437 -9.29 -31.47 6.28
C ASP A 437 -9.93 -30.64 7.40
N ALA A 438 -10.16 -29.34 7.14
CA ALA A 438 -10.89 -28.45 8.04
C ALA A 438 -12.42 -28.65 8.00
N GLY A 439 -12.91 -29.65 7.27
CA GLY A 439 -14.34 -29.99 7.17
C GLY A 439 -15.13 -29.11 6.20
N CYS A 440 -14.45 -28.36 5.31
CA CYS A 440 -15.13 -27.62 4.25
C CYS A 440 -15.63 -28.56 3.15
N ASN A 441 -16.85 -28.35 2.68
CA ASN A 441 -17.46 -29.12 1.59
C ASN A 441 -17.53 -28.34 0.27
N SER A 442 -17.07 -27.09 0.27
CA SER A 442 -17.02 -26.22 -0.89
C SER A 442 -15.88 -25.22 -0.73
N VAL A 443 -15.39 -24.72 -1.86
CA VAL A 443 -14.39 -23.67 -1.91
C VAL A 443 -14.83 -22.57 -2.85
N GLN A 444 -14.64 -21.32 -2.41
CA GLN A 444 -14.85 -20.11 -3.19
C GLN A 444 -13.50 -19.53 -3.63
N ILE A 445 -13.46 -19.01 -4.84
CA ILE A 445 -12.38 -18.14 -5.33
C ILE A 445 -12.96 -16.89 -5.97
N GLU A 446 -12.13 -15.86 -6.05
CA GLU A 446 -12.51 -14.58 -6.62
C GLU A 446 -11.44 -14.08 -7.59
N TYR A 447 -11.85 -13.64 -8.78
CA TYR A 447 -10.94 -13.00 -9.73
C TYR A 447 -11.65 -12.04 -10.69
N ARG A 448 -10.89 -11.08 -11.22
CA ARG A 448 -11.37 -10.16 -12.26
C ARG A 448 -11.20 -10.79 -13.64
N PHE A 449 -12.29 -10.86 -14.39
CA PHE A 449 -12.34 -11.37 -15.75
C PHE A 449 -12.80 -10.28 -16.73
N VAL A 450 -12.15 -10.20 -17.89
CA VAL A 450 -12.53 -9.29 -18.98
C VAL A 450 -12.57 -10.13 -20.24
N VAL A 451 -13.74 -10.22 -20.85
CA VAL A 451 -13.92 -10.96 -22.11
C VAL A 451 -13.05 -10.32 -23.19
N GLY A 452 -12.32 -11.17 -23.91
CA GLY A 452 -11.41 -10.75 -24.98
C GLY A 452 -10.01 -10.35 -24.53
N ASP A 453 -9.74 -10.22 -23.23
CA ASP A 453 -8.38 -10.04 -22.71
C ASP A 453 -7.65 -11.39 -22.70
N PRO A 454 -6.57 -11.59 -23.49
CA PRO A 454 -5.92 -12.89 -23.60
C PRO A 454 -5.43 -13.48 -22.27
N ALA A 455 -4.94 -12.64 -21.36
CA ALA A 455 -4.47 -13.11 -20.06
C ALA A 455 -5.64 -13.54 -19.16
N LYS A 456 -6.76 -12.82 -19.21
CA LYS A 456 -7.97 -13.18 -18.45
C LYS A 456 -8.69 -14.40 -19.03
N GLU A 457 -8.68 -14.59 -20.35
CA GLU A 457 -9.21 -15.80 -21.00
C GLU A 457 -8.42 -17.04 -20.59
N ARG A 458 -7.08 -16.95 -20.49
CA ARG A 458 -6.26 -18.03 -19.95
C ARG A 458 -6.63 -18.38 -18.51
N LEU A 459 -6.82 -17.36 -17.65
CA LEU A 459 -7.25 -17.59 -16.26
C LEU A 459 -8.64 -18.21 -16.17
N TYR A 460 -9.59 -17.75 -17.00
CA TYR A 460 -10.93 -18.32 -17.09
C TYR A 460 -10.89 -19.79 -17.51
N ALA A 461 -10.16 -20.11 -18.58
CA ALA A 461 -9.99 -21.49 -19.04
C ALA A 461 -9.31 -22.38 -17.97
N TRP A 462 -8.40 -21.81 -17.18
CA TRP A 462 -7.72 -22.54 -16.12
C TRP A 462 -8.61 -22.77 -14.89
N TYR A 463 -9.25 -21.73 -14.35
CA TYR A 463 -10.11 -21.87 -13.17
C TYR A 463 -11.39 -22.63 -13.48
N GLU A 464 -12.16 -22.20 -14.48
CA GLU A 464 -13.49 -22.75 -14.74
C GLU A 464 -13.46 -23.95 -15.70
N GLY A 465 -12.42 -24.08 -16.52
CA GLY A 465 -12.23 -25.25 -17.38
C GLY A 465 -11.43 -26.35 -16.70
N LYS A 466 -10.17 -26.08 -16.37
CA LYS A 466 -9.24 -27.11 -15.86
C LYS A 466 -9.46 -27.46 -14.40
N LEU A 467 -9.76 -26.48 -13.55
CA LEU A 467 -9.92 -26.69 -12.10
C LEU A 467 -11.38 -26.92 -11.67
N ASP A 468 -12.32 -26.87 -12.62
CA ASP A 468 -13.74 -27.18 -12.44
C ASP A 468 -14.46 -26.24 -11.44
N PHE A 469 -14.09 -24.96 -11.45
CA PHE A 469 -14.82 -23.92 -10.73
C PHE A 469 -16.04 -23.44 -11.54
N ASP A 470 -17.17 -23.25 -10.88
CA ASP A 470 -18.37 -22.66 -11.49
C ASP A 470 -18.51 -21.18 -11.09
N GLY A 471 -18.31 -20.28 -12.05
CA GLY A 471 -18.56 -18.83 -11.90
C GLY A 471 -19.88 -18.34 -12.48
N GLY A 472 -20.75 -19.26 -12.93
CA GLY A 472 -21.95 -18.96 -13.69
C GLY A 472 -21.67 -18.38 -15.08
N PRO A 473 -22.64 -17.65 -15.69
CA PRO A 473 -22.53 -17.20 -17.07
C PRO A 473 -21.25 -16.39 -17.35
N ARG A 474 -20.61 -16.67 -18.50
CA ARG A 474 -19.40 -15.97 -18.96
C ARG A 474 -19.72 -14.50 -19.25
N ARG A 475 -19.17 -13.60 -18.43
CA ARG A 475 -19.32 -12.13 -18.57
C ARG A 475 -18.15 -11.40 -17.93
N SER A 476 -17.77 -10.26 -18.52
CA SER A 476 -16.77 -9.36 -17.92
C SER A 476 -17.25 -8.89 -16.54
N GLY A 477 -16.31 -8.77 -15.60
CA GLY A 477 -16.57 -8.32 -14.25
C GLY A 477 -15.77 -9.09 -13.20
N PHE A 478 -16.14 -8.88 -11.95
CA PHE A 478 -15.65 -9.67 -10.83
C PHE A 478 -16.40 -11.00 -10.79
N ARG A 479 -15.66 -12.11 -10.76
CA ARG A 479 -16.21 -13.47 -10.73
C ARG A 479 -15.98 -14.06 -9.35
N CYS A 480 -17.06 -14.61 -8.79
CA CYS A 480 -17.07 -15.39 -7.57
C CYS A 480 -17.41 -16.82 -8.00
N CYS A 481 -16.43 -17.70 -7.95
CA CYS A 481 -16.56 -19.05 -8.46
C CYS A 481 -16.53 -20.05 -7.30
N HIS A 482 -17.30 -21.12 -7.43
CA HIS A 482 -17.43 -22.15 -6.41
C HIS A 482 -17.05 -23.52 -6.96
N LYS A 483 -16.47 -24.35 -6.12
CA LYS A 483 -16.21 -25.77 -6.41
C LYS A 483 -16.60 -26.61 -5.21
N ALA A 484 -17.26 -27.74 -5.46
CA ALA A 484 -17.55 -28.71 -4.41
C ALA A 484 -16.27 -29.46 -4.00
N LEU A 485 -16.02 -29.54 -2.71
CA LEU A 485 -14.92 -30.33 -2.15
C LEU A 485 -15.46 -31.66 -1.65
N SER A 486 -14.97 -32.76 -2.19
CA SER A 486 -15.19 -34.10 -1.65
C SER A 486 -13.94 -34.94 -1.79
N THR A 487 -13.84 -35.99 -0.98
CA THR A 487 -12.74 -36.97 -1.09
C THR A 487 -12.73 -37.63 -2.47
N GLU A 488 -13.90 -37.86 -3.07
CA GLU A 488 -13.97 -38.38 -4.45
C GLU A 488 -13.50 -37.36 -5.48
N SER A 489 -13.89 -36.08 -5.36
CA SER A 489 -13.48 -35.06 -6.32
C SER A 489 -11.95 -34.87 -6.31
N PHE A 490 -11.34 -34.93 -5.12
CA PHE A 490 -9.89 -34.87 -4.96
C PHE A 490 -9.17 -36.09 -5.57
N ARG A 491 -9.69 -37.32 -5.33
CA ARG A 491 -9.16 -38.55 -5.94
C ARG A 491 -9.32 -38.56 -7.47
N ALA A 492 -10.47 -38.12 -7.98
CA ALA A 492 -10.72 -38.04 -9.42
C ALA A 492 -9.78 -37.05 -10.11
N GLN A 493 -9.49 -35.90 -9.47
CA GLN A 493 -8.52 -34.92 -9.97
C GLN A 493 -7.10 -35.50 -9.96
N HIS A 494 -6.75 -36.31 -8.96
CA HIS A 494 -5.47 -37.02 -8.91
C HIS A 494 -5.30 -37.97 -10.11
N MET A 495 -6.33 -38.77 -10.39
CA MET A 495 -6.32 -39.76 -11.48
C MET A 495 -6.23 -39.09 -12.84
N LYS A 496 -6.99 -38.01 -13.08
CA LYS A 496 -6.93 -37.25 -14.35
C LYS A 496 -5.52 -36.72 -14.65
N ASN A 497 -4.79 -36.26 -13.62
CA ASN A 497 -3.45 -35.72 -13.79
C ASN A 497 -2.42 -36.80 -14.15
N HIS A 498 -2.52 -38.00 -13.56
CA HIS A 498 -1.63 -39.12 -13.91
C HIS A 498 -1.87 -39.64 -15.33
N THR A 499 -3.13 -39.80 -15.75
CA THR A 499 -3.45 -40.27 -17.11
C THR A 499 -2.96 -39.31 -18.19
N SER A 500 -3.02 -37.99 -17.93
CA SER A 500 -2.60 -36.96 -18.89
C SER A 500 -1.08 -36.87 -19.06
N GLN A 501 -0.28 -37.22 -18.05
CA GLN A 501 1.19 -37.18 -18.14
C GLN A 501 1.78 -38.45 -18.78
N GLY A 502 1.13 -39.61 -18.66
CA GLY A 502 1.60 -40.86 -19.27
C GLY A 502 1.43 -40.94 -20.79
N GLN A 503 0.57 -40.12 -21.39
CA GLN A 503 0.20 -40.23 -22.80
C GLN A 503 1.03 -39.34 -23.75
N LEU A 504 1.97 -38.53 -23.23
CA LEU A 504 2.83 -37.65 -24.03
C LEU A 504 4.17 -38.28 -24.48
N HIS A 505 4.45 -39.53 -24.11
CA HIS A 505 5.70 -40.22 -24.46
C HIS A 505 5.54 -41.52 -25.27
N ALA A 506 4.34 -41.82 -25.77
CA ALA A 506 4.12 -42.98 -26.63
C ALA A 506 3.48 -42.54 -27.95
N GLU A 507 4.31 -41.99 -28.85
CA GLU A 507 3.98 -41.92 -30.28
C GLU A 507 4.62 -43.14 -30.96
N PRO A 508 3.85 -44.12 -31.47
CA PRO A 508 4.39 -45.18 -32.31
C PRO A 508 4.60 -44.66 -33.73
N GLN A 509 5.83 -44.67 -34.20
CA GLN A 509 6.13 -44.60 -35.62
C GLN A 509 5.67 -45.90 -36.31
N ALA A 510 4.55 -45.86 -37.04
CA ALA A 510 4.31 -46.76 -38.19
C ALA A 510 3.07 -46.38 -39.02
N SER A 511 3.29 -46.29 -40.34
CA SER A 511 2.37 -46.46 -41.49
C SER A 511 1.14 -45.53 -41.56
N GLY A 512 0.89 -44.76 -42.63
CA GLY A 512 1.12 -45.08 -44.03
C GLY A 512 -0.13 -45.69 -44.65
N LEU A 513 -0.82 -44.87 -45.46
CA LEU A 513 -1.88 -45.17 -46.44
C LEU A 513 -3.36 -44.96 -46.02
N GLN A 514 -4.04 -44.29 -46.96
CA GLN A 514 -5.49 -44.18 -47.21
C GLN A 514 -6.26 -43.08 -46.46
N HIS A 515 -6.43 -41.93 -47.12
CA HIS A 515 -7.75 -41.57 -47.66
C HIS A 515 -7.66 -40.37 -48.61
N GLU A 516 -7.75 -40.69 -49.90
CA GLU A 516 -8.10 -39.76 -50.98
C GLU A 516 -9.59 -39.95 -51.27
N ALA A 517 -10.43 -38.91 -51.15
CA ALA A 517 -11.60 -38.67 -52.02
C ALA A 517 -12.44 -37.45 -51.58
N LYS A 518 -12.76 -36.63 -52.60
CA LYS A 518 -13.88 -35.66 -52.71
C LYS A 518 -13.76 -34.31 -52.00
N ARG A 519 -13.22 -33.33 -52.73
CA ARG A 519 -14.04 -32.31 -53.44
C ARG A 519 -13.18 -31.43 -54.38
N ALA A 520 -13.38 -31.62 -55.68
CA ALA A 520 -13.25 -30.58 -56.70
C ALA A 520 -14.38 -29.53 -56.46
N ARG A 521 -14.36 -28.26 -56.90
CA ARG A 521 -13.70 -27.61 -58.04
C ARG A 521 -13.99 -26.09 -57.94
N ALA A 522 -12.96 -25.23 -58.04
CA ALA A 522 -12.97 -23.85 -58.58
C ALA A 522 -11.54 -23.31 -58.37
N SER A 523 -10.65 -23.33 -59.37
CA SER A 523 -10.38 -22.19 -60.28
C SER A 523 -10.27 -20.87 -59.51
N SER A 524 -9.22 -20.07 -59.50
CA SER A 524 -8.01 -19.94 -60.30
C SER A 524 -7.41 -18.61 -59.82
N GLN A 525 -6.12 -18.53 -59.48
CA GLN A 525 -5.24 -17.40 -59.82
C GLN A 525 -3.93 -17.50 -59.04
N SER A 526 -2.88 -17.72 -59.82
CA SER A 526 -1.50 -17.46 -59.50
C SER A 526 -1.31 -16.02 -59.02
N SER A 527 -0.82 -15.85 -57.80
CA SER A 527 -0.02 -14.68 -57.43
C SER A 527 1.07 -15.15 -56.47
N SER A 528 2.30 -15.00 -56.95
CA SER A 528 3.53 -15.17 -56.21
C SER A 528 3.54 -14.18 -55.03
N SER A 529 3.20 -14.66 -53.85
CA SER A 529 3.51 -13.98 -52.60
C SER A 529 4.81 -14.55 -52.08
N SER A 530 5.85 -13.72 -52.19
CA SER A 530 7.07 -13.84 -51.44
C SER A 530 6.73 -13.93 -49.95
N GLU A 531 6.97 -15.10 -49.34
CA GLU A 531 7.00 -15.28 -47.90
C GLU A 531 8.12 -14.40 -47.32
N SER A 532 7.77 -13.17 -46.95
CA SER A 532 8.53 -12.40 -45.98
C SER A 532 8.33 -13.07 -44.63
N SER A 533 9.27 -13.93 -44.25
CA SER A 533 9.40 -14.41 -42.88
C SER A 533 9.51 -13.20 -41.96
N GLU A 534 8.44 -12.87 -41.24
CA GLU A 534 8.50 -11.91 -40.15
C GLU A 534 9.56 -12.38 -39.16
N PRO A 535 10.60 -11.58 -38.88
CA PRO A 535 11.62 -11.96 -37.92
C PRO A 535 10.94 -12.11 -36.57
N ALA A 536 10.97 -13.33 -36.02
CA ALA A 536 10.55 -13.62 -34.66
C ALA A 536 11.10 -12.52 -33.74
N ALA A 537 10.21 -11.82 -33.04
CA ALA A 537 10.52 -10.66 -32.21
C ALA A 537 11.76 -10.95 -31.36
N GLY A 538 12.91 -10.46 -31.83
CA GLY A 538 14.20 -10.79 -31.25
C GLY A 538 14.23 -10.27 -29.83
N SER A 539 14.55 -11.15 -28.88
CA SER A 539 14.83 -10.77 -27.50
C SER A 539 15.92 -9.68 -27.49
N MET A 540 15.54 -8.42 -27.34
CA MET A 540 16.44 -7.29 -27.24
C MET A 540 17.15 -7.35 -25.87
N ASP A 541 18.48 -7.22 -25.85
CA ASP A 541 19.25 -7.10 -24.61
C ASP A 541 19.28 -5.62 -24.15
N PRO A 542 18.63 -5.25 -23.03
CA PRO A 542 18.55 -3.88 -22.56
C PRO A 542 19.90 -3.23 -22.28
N ALA A 543 20.86 -3.99 -21.73
CA ALA A 543 22.16 -3.47 -21.35
C ALA A 543 22.99 -3.11 -22.60
N LYS A 544 22.92 -3.97 -23.62
CA LYS A 544 23.58 -3.71 -24.91
C LYS A 544 22.99 -2.48 -25.60
N THR A 545 21.67 -2.39 -25.71
CA THR A 545 21.01 -1.22 -26.32
C THR A 545 21.31 0.06 -25.54
N ALA A 546 21.33 0.01 -24.21
CA ALA A 546 21.71 1.16 -23.39
C ALA A 546 23.18 1.58 -23.61
N ALA A 547 24.10 0.63 -23.73
CA ALA A 547 25.50 0.92 -24.06
C ALA A 547 25.65 1.57 -25.44
N ASP A 548 24.83 1.15 -26.41
CA ASP A 548 24.84 1.70 -27.77
C ASP A 548 24.29 3.14 -27.79
N LEU A 549 23.19 3.40 -27.08
CA LEU A 549 22.64 4.74 -26.91
C LEU A 549 23.56 5.65 -26.10
N SER A 550 24.22 5.14 -25.05
CA SER A 550 25.24 5.89 -24.29
C SER A 550 26.37 6.41 -25.19
N ARG A 551 26.79 5.63 -26.19
CA ARG A 551 27.77 6.10 -27.19
C ARG A 551 27.21 7.22 -28.07
N GLN A 552 25.92 7.18 -28.42
CA GLN A 552 25.25 8.23 -29.21
C GLN A 552 25.07 9.53 -28.43
N LEU A 553 24.79 9.45 -27.13
CA LEU A 553 24.66 10.60 -26.23
C LEU A 553 25.99 11.36 -26.05
N GLY A 554 27.11 10.70 -26.34
CA GLY A 554 28.45 11.25 -26.23
C GLY A 554 28.98 11.26 -24.80
N PRO A 555 30.18 11.83 -24.57
CA PRO A 555 30.79 11.87 -23.26
C PRO A 555 30.03 12.84 -22.33
N GLY A 556 30.10 12.54 -21.02
CA GLY A 556 29.52 13.35 -19.96
C GLY A 556 28.65 12.54 -19.00
N LEU A 557 28.21 13.24 -17.95
CA LEU A 557 27.30 12.69 -16.94
C LEU A 557 25.89 12.55 -17.53
N LYS A 558 25.30 11.36 -17.44
CA LYS A 558 23.95 11.06 -17.93
C LYS A 558 22.97 11.18 -16.79
N ILE A 559 22.13 12.21 -16.84
CA ILE A 559 21.14 12.47 -15.80
C ILE A 559 19.76 12.15 -16.35
N CYS A 560 19.16 11.08 -15.84
CA CYS A 560 17.81 10.68 -16.17
C CYS A 560 16.80 11.46 -15.31
N ILE A 561 15.82 12.08 -15.94
CA ILE A 561 14.73 12.83 -15.29
C ILE A 561 13.45 12.01 -15.36
N LEU A 562 12.90 11.70 -14.20
CA LEU A 562 11.68 10.92 -14.00
C LEU A 562 10.66 11.72 -13.18
N GLY A 563 9.38 11.34 -13.28
CA GLY A 563 8.34 11.96 -12.48
C GLY A 563 6.94 11.68 -12.99
N SER A 564 5.95 12.21 -12.28
CA SER A 564 4.54 12.03 -12.59
C SER A 564 4.17 12.64 -13.95
N THR A 565 3.15 12.06 -14.59
CA THR A 565 2.57 12.57 -15.85
C THR A 565 1.70 13.82 -15.65
N SER A 566 1.55 14.28 -14.40
CA SER A 566 0.71 15.39 -13.97
C SER A 566 1.16 15.86 -12.58
N PHE A 567 1.15 17.16 -12.32
CA PHE A 567 1.52 17.70 -11.01
C PHE A 567 0.39 17.55 -9.99
N SER A 568 0.72 17.01 -8.83
CA SER A 568 -0.18 16.88 -7.68
C SER A 568 0.13 17.91 -6.57
N GLY A 569 1.40 18.31 -6.45
CA GLY A 569 1.84 19.41 -5.61
C GLY A 569 1.68 20.75 -6.30
N ALA A 570 1.18 21.75 -5.57
CA ALA A 570 0.99 23.11 -6.11
C ALA A 570 2.31 23.75 -6.57
N ASP A 571 3.42 23.39 -5.92
CA ASP A 571 4.74 23.97 -6.19
C ASP A 571 5.63 23.05 -7.05
N SER A 572 5.16 21.85 -7.39
CA SER A 572 5.98 20.84 -8.07
C SER A 572 6.38 21.27 -9.47
N GLU A 573 5.48 21.93 -10.21
CA GLU A 573 5.78 22.40 -11.56
C GLU A 573 6.89 23.46 -11.52
N ASP A 574 6.78 24.44 -10.62
CA ASP A 574 7.77 25.51 -10.49
C ASP A 574 9.11 24.98 -9.96
N LEU A 575 9.09 23.98 -9.07
CA LEU A 575 10.29 23.25 -8.68
C LEU A 575 11.00 22.64 -9.89
N VAL A 576 10.27 21.92 -10.76
CA VAL A 576 10.86 21.30 -11.97
C VAL A 576 11.45 22.35 -12.90
N LYS A 577 10.76 23.48 -13.11
CA LYS A 577 11.29 24.60 -13.92
C LYS A 577 12.61 25.12 -13.37
N GLN A 578 12.70 25.31 -12.05
CA GLN A 578 13.91 25.81 -11.39
C GLN A 578 15.05 24.78 -11.44
N VAL A 579 14.75 23.51 -11.19
CA VAL A 579 15.72 22.41 -11.27
C VAL A 579 16.30 22.31 -12.68
N ALA A 580 15.48 22.40 -13.72
CA ALA A 580 15.95 22.35 -15.12
C ALA A 580 16.95 23.47 -15.43
N ARG A 581 16.60 24.72 -15.08
CA ARG A 581 17.47 25.89 -15.31
C ARG A 581 18.77 25.80 -14.51
N GLN A 582 18.69 25.41 -13.24
CA GLN A 582 19.87 25.35 -12.37
C GLN A 582 20.81 24.21 -12.73
N LEU A 583 20.29 23.02 -13.09
CA LEU A 583 21.13 21.91 -13.55
C LEU A 583 21.83 22.25 -14.87
N GLN A 584 21.13 22.84 -15.83
CA GLN A 584 21.75 23.30 -17.07
C GLN A 584 22.84 24.34 -16.80
N ALA A 585 22.57 25.35 -15.97
CA ALA A 585 23.55 26.40 -15.66
C ALA A 585 24.78 25.84 -14.93
N ALA A 586 24.59 24.88 -14.02
CA ALA A 586 25.67 24.32 -13.22
C ALA A 586 26.53 23.31 -14.00
N LEU A 587 25.93 22.49 -14.85
CA LEU A 587 26.62 21.38 -15.54
C LEU A 587 26.99 21.72 -16.97
N GLY A 588 26.20 22.56 -17.65
CA GLY A 588 26.40 22.94 -19.04
C GLY A 588 26.65 21.74 -19.94
N GLN A 589 27.73 21.78 -20.71
CA GLN A 589 28.11 20.71 -21.65
C GLN A 589 28.69 19.46 -20.97
N ARG A 590 28.89 19.46 -19.65
CA ARG A 590 29.45 18.31 -18.90
C ARG A 590 28.43 17.21 -18.65
N ALA A 591 27.14 17.48 -18.88
CA ALA A 591 26.06 16.53 -18.71
C ALA A 591 25.20 16.40 -19.98
N VAL A 592 24.48 15.28 -20.07
CA VAL A 592 23.30 15.09 -20.93
C VAL A 592 22.11 14.82 -20.04
N PHE A 593 20.96 15.36 -20.42
CA PHE A 593 19.70 15.12 -19.72
C PHE A 593 18.85 14.17 -20.55
N ILE A 594 18.32 13.13 -19.91
CA ILE A 594 17.60 12.06 -20.60
C ILE A 594 16.20 11.96 -19.96
N THR A 595 15.15 11.93 -20.76
CA THR A 595 13.78 11.70 -20.28
C THR A 595 13.12 10.55 -21.04
N GLY A 596 12.03 10.02 -20.49
CA GLY A 596 11.19 9.01 -21.16
C GLY A 596 10.14 9.61 -22.09
N GLY A 597 10.19 10.93 -22.37
CA GLY A 597 9.26 11.61 -23.26
C GLY A 597 7.81 11.67 -22.76
N MET A 598 7.59 11.67 -21.43
CA MET A 598 6.25 11.69 -20.83
C MET A 598 5.78 13.12 -20.46
N PRO A 599 4.47 13.41 -20.50
CA PRO A 599 3.95 14.72 -20.08
C PRO A 599 4.22 14.98 -18.59
N GLY A 600 3.93 16.20 -18.11
CA GLY A 600 4.12 16.56 -16.71
C GLY A 600 5.56 16.89 -16.37
N VAL A 601 6.20 16.15 -15.46
CA VAL A 601 7.55 16.46 -14.97
C VAL A 601 8.59 16.49 -16.09
N GLN A 602 8.62 15.46 -16.94
CA GLN A 602 9.65 15.32 -17.96
C GLN A 602 9.51 16.38 -19.05
N GLU A 603 8.28 16.60 -19.54
CA GLU A 603 7.96 17.69 -20.48
C GLU A 603 8.33 19.06 -19.92
N THR A 604 7.92 19.38 -18.69
CA THR A 604 8.23 20.65 -18.04
C THR A 604 9.74 20.84 -17.91
N PHE A 605 10.48 19.79 -17.56
CA PHE A 605 11.94 19.85 -17.49
C PHE A 605 12.55 20.19 -18.85
N VAL A 606 12.20 19.44 -19.90
CA VAL A 606 12.78 19.62 -21.24
C VAL A 606 12.52 21.03 -21.77
N LYS A 607 11.31 21.57 -21.58
CA LYS A 607 10.93 22.93 -22.00
C LYS A 607 11.69 24.04 -21.27
N HIS A 608 12.27 23.77 -20.10
CA HIS A 608 12.93 24.76 -19.26
C HIS A 608 14.44 24.52 -19.08
N CYS A 609 14.97 23.44 -19.64
CA CYS A 609 16.39 23.11 -19.62
C CYS A 609 17.22 23.97 -20.60
N GLY A 610 16.57 24.82 -21.42
CA GLY A 610 17.22 25.69 -22.40
C GLY A 610 17.79 24.92 -23.59
N ASP A 611 18.84 25.45 -24.24
CA ASP A 611 19.57 24.81 -25.35
C ASP A 611 20.46 23.63 -24.89
N GLY A 612 20.11 23.02 -23.76
CA GLY A 612 20.81 21.89 -23.19
C GLY A 612 20.73 20.64 -24.08
N ARG A 613 21.70 19.73 -23.89
CA ARG A 613 21.71 18.41 -24.54
C ARG A 613 20.65 17.52 -23.89
N VAL A 614 19.40 17.71 -24.29
CA VAL A 614 18.25 16.95 -23.78
C VAL A 614 17.79 15.92 -24.81
N PHE A 615 17.67 14.66 -24.37
CA PHE A 615 17.25 13.54 -25.18
C PHE A 615 15.99 12.89 -24.61
N ASN A 616 15.02 12.60 -25.47
CA ASN A 616 13.78 11.92 -25.12
C ASN A 616 13.81 10.50 -25.68
N VAL A 617 13.86 9.50 -24.80
CA VAL A 617 13.95 8.08 -25.16
C VAL A 617 12.54 7.50 -25.25
N LEU A 618 12.13 7.10 -26.45
CA LEU A 618 10.80 6.58 -26.77
C LEU A 618 10.88 5.17 -27.35
N PRO A 619 9.79 4.38 -27.32
CA PRO A 619 9.71 3.16 -28.12
C PRO A 619 9.88 3.45 -29.63
N GLU A 620 10.23 2.42 -30.40
CA GLU A 620 10.33 2.50 -31.84
C GLU A 620 8.98 2.92 -32.48
N GLY A 621 9.01 3.89 -33.39
CA GLY A 621 7.82 4.42 -34.07
C GLY A 621 7.06 5.54 -33.32
N GLU A 622 7.31 5.73 -32.03
CA GLU A 622 6.65 6.76 -31.22
C GLU A 622 7.24 8.17 -31.43
N LYS A 623 6.42 9.22 -31.36
CA LYS A 623 6.89 10.61 -31.57
C LYS A 623 6.80 11.42 -30.29
N CYS A 624 7.85 12.21 -30.01
CA CYS A 624 7.83 13.18 -28.93
C CYS A 624 7.11 14.46 -29.39
N ASN A 625 6.01 14.81 -28.72
CA ASN A 625 5.19 15.98 -29.08
C ASN A 625 5.62 17.27 -28.37
N PHE A 626 6.76 17.28 -27.67
CA PHE A 626 7.17 18.46 -26.88
C PHE A 626 7.77 19.57 -27.74
N GLY A 627 8.24 19.25 -28.95
CA GLY A 627 8.90 20.21 -29.84
C GLY A 627 10.30 20.64 -29.39
N VAL A 628 10.84 20.01 -28.34
CA VAL A 628 12.14 20.32 -27.73
C VAL A 628 12.90 19.03 -27.41
N GLY A 629 14.23 19.07 -27.55
CA GLY A 629 15.13 17.93 -27.36
C GLY A 629 15.21 17.00 -28.57
N THR A 630 16.20 16.10 -28.55
CA THR A 630 16.42 15.09 -29.59
C THR A 630 15.72 13.79 -29.21
N VAL A 631 15.01 13.16 -30.14
CA VAL A 631 14.35 11.87 -29.91
C VAL A 631 15.33 10.73 -30.18
N LEU A 632 15.40 9.78 -29.25
CA LEU A 632 16.08 8.50 -29.41
C LEU A 632 15.07 7.38 -29.27
N HIS A 633 15.22 6.32 -30.05
CA HIS A 633 14.34 5.15 -29.98
C HIS A 633 15.02 4.00 -29.26
N ALA A 634 14.30 3.34 -28.36
CA ALA A 634 14.77 2.23 -27.56
C ALA A 634 13.66 1.21 -27.31
N GLY A 635 13.84 -0.01 -27.84
CA GLY A 635 12.87 -1.09 -27.69
C GLY A 635 11.63 -0.93 -28.58
N ALA A 636 10.93 -2.03 -28.79
CA ALA A 636 9.70 -2.08 -29.59
C ALA A 636 8.46 -1.56 -28.83
N ASP A 637 8.52 -1.54 -27.50
CA ASP A 637 7.40 -1.14 -26.64
C ASP A 637 7.88 -0.40 -25.38
N MET A 638 6.91 0.05 -24.57
CA MET A 638 7.18 0.79 -23.34
C MET A 638 7.93 -0.04 -22.28
N ALA A 639 7.74 -1.35 -22.22
CA ALA A 639 8.43 -2.19 -21.23
C ALA A 639 9.91 -2.33 -21.58
N GLN A 640 10.22 -2.60 -22.86
CA GLN A 640 11.59 -2.64 -23.35
C GLN A 640 12.27 -1.28 -23.24
N ARG A 641 11.56 -0.19 -23.57
CA ARG A 641 12.06 1.18 -23.38
C ARG A 641 12.48 1.42 -21.94
N ARG A 642 11.64 1.05 -20.96
CA ARG A 642 11.94 1.21 -19.53
C ARG A 642 13.16 0.41 -19.11
N ALA A 643 13.27 -0.84 -19.58
CA ALA A 643 14.44 -1.68 -19.30
C ALA A 643 15.73 -1.04 -19.84
N VAL A 644 15.72 -0.45 -21.03
CA VAL A 644 16.89 0.30 -21.57
C VAL A 644 17.16 1.55 -20.74
N PHE A 645 16.11 2.31 -20.42
CA PHE A 645 16.23 3.57 -19.67
C PHE A 645 16.84 3.39 -18.28
N ALA A 646 16.55 2.29 -17.61
CA ALA A 646 17.12 1.91 -16.30
C ALA A 646 18.65 1.65 -16.34
N HIS A 647 19.23 1.49 -17.54
CA HIS A 647 20.67 1.30 -17.74
C HIS A 647 21.38 2.52 -18.35
N LEU A 648 20.66 3.59 -18.69
CA LEU A 648 21.22 4.77 -19.36
C LEU A 648 21.80 5.83 -18.42
N GLY A 649 21.21 5.99 -17.23
CA GLY A 649 21.54 7.06 -16.30
C GLY A 649 22.72 6.74 -15.41
N ASP A 650 23.63 7.71 -15.26
CA ASP A 650 24.61 7.72 -14.17
C ASP A 650 23.95 8.23 -12.87
N VAL A 651 22.95 9.12 -13.01
CA VAL A 651 22.15 9.70 -11.91
C VAL A 651 20.68 9.75 -12.34
N TYR A 652 19.78 9.44 -11.40
CA TYR A 652 18.34 9.52 -11.59
C TYR A 652 17.76 10.60 -10.67
N VAL A 653 17.04 11.55 -11.24
CA VAL A 653 16.33 12.61 -10.51
C VAL A 653 14.84 12.40 -10.72
N THR A 654 14.11 12.21 -9.62
CA THR A 654 12.67 12.02 -9.63
C THR A 654 11.98 13.17 -8.91
N VAL A 655 10.88 13.67 -9.50
CA VAL A 655 9.98 14.63 -8.87
C VAL A 655 8.56 14.07 -8.89
N GLU A 656 7.91 14.05 -7.73
CA GLU A 656 6.70 13.28 -7.49
C GLU A 656 6.88 11.79 -7.88
N GLY A 657 5.81 11.11 -8.25
CA GLY A 657 5.89 9.73 -8.72
C GLY A 657 4.54 9.05 -8.75
N GLY A 658 4.52 7.93 -9.45
CA GLY A 658 3.43 6.96 -9.44
C GLY A 658 4.03 5.57 -9.57
N PRO A 659 3.21 4.52 -9.68
CA PRO A 659 3.69 3.15 -9.78
C PRO A 659 4.74 2.94 -10.88
N GLY A 660 4.58 3.58 -12.04
CA GLY A 660 5.55 3.49 -13.14
C GLY A 660 6.91 4.13 -12.85
N VAL A 661 6.94 5.23 -12.09
CA VAL A 661 8.19 5.90 -11.67
C VAL A 661 8.87 5.15 -10.54
N ALA A 662 8.11 4.40 -9.73
CA ALA A 662 8.67 3.56 -8.66
C ALA A 662 9.24 2.23 -9.19
N GLU A 663 8.77 1.79 -10.36
CA GLU A 663 9.29 0.61 -11.07
C GLU A 663 10.58 0.92 -11.85
N GLU A 664 10.67 2.13 -12.40
CA GLU A 664 11.89 2.68 -13.04
C GLU A 664 12.95 3.07 -11.99
#